data_AF-A0A1Y3RFL4-F1
#
_entry.id   AF-A0A1Y3RFL4-F1
#
_cell.length_a   1.000
_cell.length_b   1.000
_cell.length_c   1.000
_cell.angle_alpha   90.00
_cell.angle_beta   90.00
_cell.angle_gamma   90.00
#
_symmetry.space_group_name_H-M   'P 1'
#
loop_
_entity.id
_entity.type
_entity.pdbx_description
1 polymer ?
#
loop_
_entity_poly.entity_id
_entity_poly.type
_entity_poly.pdbx_seq_one_letter_code
_entity_poly.pdbx_strand_id
1 'polypeptide(L)'
;MKKRILSLALTLGLVMTLCPTALAAGKGLSNFQKSAAYTTGTFTDVPASTWYTENVKTAYELGLMKGTSSVAFSPDGNITVGSAIALACRLHSIYETGGANFIQGNPWYQVYVDYALKNGIITQGQFTNYDAVATRRQFAAILAKALPEEALEEKNTVEDGTIPDLAAGSANYDDIYLLYRAGILTGSDSKGTFVPESTITRSSVAAIVSRMAMPQLRQSVTMKVVPATKLTMNQTSLTLEEGKTSTLTVTPSPADATVTNVTWKSSNTSVATVDNGKVTAVKKGSATITATTANGVKATCKVTVTPAPVEVTGVSLNKSTMSLAEGTTGRLTATVKPSDATNDSVTWSSSNTSVATVSSGGTVTAKREGTATITVTTYNGKTATCKVTVTPEIKVSSVTVDPSSLTLEVGDSEYLSASVYPANATDDSVEWESSDTSVATVNSSGKVTAVAPGSARITATSENGRYDYCRLTVKASTKLNFSVPELNHNYGPMTIVYRSGSTVTNFLVNDFTFTSGKLQFGKARLEATAQGSVGSGSQYFYVRINLYDAGGKLLDTDYSSKSVGNNQDFAVEMTFDVDPTALSQAASIEFVSYSGDKAVPGLVEPETPEPEPEVDPEKEEAMEIGDRMTDHFKSGMNHLTPVQEYMSKVPAYSENPYGDAQYVKFSIDGITSFQSDVEKVIENCGDNSYWSGVKTLAENLLEDVEEAVALFDRVGNSSSPTSTDISQARNSYLYILKAWSGVMDASSSVVKGL
;
A
#
# COMPACT_ATOMS: atom_id res chain seq x y z
N MET A 1 -38.80 -11.44 25.99
CA MET A 1 -39.60 -12.25 25.04
C MET A 1 -40.74 -12.93 25.80
N LYS A 2 -41.98 -12.73 25.32
CA LYS A 2 -43.22 -13.51 25.55
C LYS A 2 -43.48 -14.10 26.96
N LYS A 3 -44.30 -13.39 27.76
CA LYS A 3 -45.67 -13.77 28.15
C LYS A 3 -46.17 -12.85 29.28
N ARG A 4 -47.06 -11.92 28.92
CA ARG A 4 -48.09 -11.36 29.81
C ARG A 4 -49.41 -11.46 29.06
N ILE A 5 -50.49 -11.56 29.82
CA ILE A 5 -51.93 -11.35 29.49
C ILE A 5 -52.79 -12.64 29.57
N LEU A 6 -53.95 -12.46 30.23
CA LEU A 6 -55.06 -13.35 30.62
C LEU A 6 -54.87 -14.10 31.97
N SER A 7 -55.81 -14.09 32.93
CA SER A 7 -57.22 -13.68 32.91
C SER A 7 -57.79 -13.58 34.33
N LEU A 8 -58.62 -12.56 34.57
CA LEU A 8 -59.54 -12.46 35.72
C LEU A 8 -60.96 -12.75 35.19
N ALA A 9 -61.64 -13.80 35.66
CA ALA A 9 -63.10 -13.91 35.61
C ALA A 9 -63.62 -15.03 36.53
N LEU A 10 -64.46 -14.61 37.47
CA LEU A 10 -65.26 -15.36 38.41
C LEU A 10 -66.31 -16.24 37.69
N THR A 11 -66.51 -17.51 38.07
CA THR A 11 -67.84 -18.15 37.98
C THR A 11 -68.02 -19.24 39.03
N LEU A 12 -69.14 -19.11 39.72
CA LEU A 12 -69.70 -19.95 40.77
C LEU A 12 -70.30 -21.23 40.15
N GLY A 13 -70.01 -22.40 40.73
CA GLY A 13 -70.56 -23.68 40.28
C GLY A 13 -70.47 -24.75 41.36
N LEU A 14 -71.47 -24.78 42.23
CA LEU A 14 -71.69 -25.78 43.28
C LEU A 14 -72.24 -27.08 42.68
N VAL A 15 -71.54 -28.21 42.81
CA VAL A 15 -72.13 -29.56 42.78
C VAL A 15 -71.39 -30.47 43.77
N MET A 16 -72.12 -30.95 44.79
CA MET A 16 -71.70 -32.04 45.68
C MET A 16 -71.74 -33.38 44.94
N THR A 17 -70.75 -34.26 45.14
CA THR A 17 -70.87 -35.49 45.96
C THR A 17 -69.68 -36.45 45.74
N LEU A 18 -69.41 -37.23 46.81
CA LEU A 18 -68.57 -38.43 46.95
C LEU A 18 -67.19 -38.22 47.58
N CYS A 19 -67.20 -38.36 48.90
CA CYS A 19 -66.06 -38.84 49.69
C CYS A 19 -65.91 -40.36 49.46
N PRO A 20 -64.69 -40.84 49.26
CA PRO A 20 -64.20 -41.92 50.11
C PRO A 20 -62.95 -41.48 50.89
N THR A 21 -63.06 -41.60 52.21
CA THR A 21 -61.99 -41.98 53.16
C THR A 21 -60.68 -41.18 53.17
N ALA A 22 -60.52 -40.41 54.25
CA ALA A 22 -59.31 -39.75 54.70
C ALA A 22 -58.09 -40.68 54.86
N LEU A 23 -56.96 -40.28 54.29
CA LEU A 23 -55.70 -40.02 55.04
C LEU A 23 -54.68 -39.33 54.12
N ALA A 24 -54.79 -38.02 53.96
CA ALA A 24 -53.67 -37.17 53.59
C ALA A 24 -53.76 -35.95 54.49
N ALA A 25 -52.82 -35.80 55.42
CA ALA A 25 -52.73 -34.63 56.28
C ALA A 25 -52.81 -33.38 55.40
N GLY A 26 -53.68 -32.43 55.78
CA GLY A 26 -53.95 -31.23 54.98
C GLY A 26 -52.65 -30.50 54.69
N LYS A 27 -52.17 -30.54 53.45
CA LYS A 27 -51.02 -29.75 53.04
C LYS A 27 -51.34 -28.27 53.22
N GLY A 28 -50.37 -27.48 53.70
CA GLY A 28 -50.51 -26.04 53.68
C GLY A 28 -50.15 -25.32 54.98
N LEU A 29 -50.37 -24.01 54.95
CA LEU A 29 -50.04 -23.08 56.02
C LEU A 29 -50.78 -23.37 57.35
N SER A 30 -51.89 -24.13 57.32
CA SER A 30 -52.62 -24.55 58.52
C SER A 30 -51.86 -25.54 59.41
N ASN A 31 -50.82 -26.19 58.89
CA ASN A 31 -49.99 -27.12 59.65
C ASN A 31 -49.05 -26.43 60.65
N PHE A 32 -48.84 -25.11 60.52
CA PHE A 32 -48.05 -24.35 61.47
C PHE A 32 -48.85 -24.08 62.75
N GLN A 33 -48.85 -25.06 63.64
CA GLN A 33 -49.52 -25.00 64.94
C GLN A 33 -48.50 -24.91 66.08
N LYS A 34 -48.92 -24.38 67.23
CA LYS A 34 -48.06 -24.28 68.41
C LYS A 34 -47.72 -25.68 68.94
N SER A 35 -46.44 -25.99 68.97
CA SER A 35 -45.84 -27.24 69.47
C SER A 35 -45.15 -27.08 70.83
N ALA A 36 -44.93 -25.83 71.27
CA ALA A 36 -44.36 -25.49 72.57
C ALA A 36 -45.01 -24.22 73.12
N ALA A 37 -44.97 -24.05 74.45
CA ALA A 37 -45.39 -22.83 75.12
C ALA A 37 -44.18 -21.94 75.41
N TYR A 38 -44.29 -20.64 75.13
CA TYR A 38 -43.27 -19.65 75.45
C TYR A 38 -43.76 -18.75 76.58
N THR A 39 -43.07 -18.76 77.72
CA THR A 39 -43.33 -17.85 78.84
C THR A 39 -42.34 -16.69 78.85
N THR A 40 -42.76 -15.50 79.28
CA THR A 40 -41.84 -14.37 79.45
C THR A 40 -40.66 -14.77 80.34
N GLY A 41 -39.43 -14.50 79.90
CA GLY A 41 -38.21 -14.93 80.58
C GLY A 41 -37.69 -16.32 80.18
N THR A 42 -38.32 -17.03 79.21
CA THR A 42 -37.80 -18.30 78.65
C THR A 42 -36.34 -18.16 78.21
N PHE A 43 -35.99 -17.03 77.60
CA PHE A 43 -34.61 -16.66 77.30
C PHE A 43 -34.25 -15.37 78.02
N THR A 44 -33.16 -15.37 78.78
CA THR A 44 -32.72 -14.22 79.60
C THR A 44 -32.21 -13.06 78.77
N ASP A 45 -31.76 -13.34 77.55
CA ASP A 45 -31.23 -12.38 76.57
C ASP A 45 -32.27 -11.91 75.54
N VAL A 46 -33.55 -12.22 75.74
CA VAL A 46 -34.67 -11.70 74.94
C VAL A 46 -35.50 -10.75 75.81
N PRO A 47 -35.37 -9.43 75.63
CA PRO A 47 -36.14 -8.45 76.39
C PRO A 47 -37.65 -8.64 76.23
N ALA A 48 -38.40 -8.26 77.26
CA ALA A 48 -39.86 -8.37 77.28
C ALA A 48 -40.55 -7.54 76.18
N SER A 49 -39.91 -6.48 75.68
CA SER A 49 -40.43 -5.66 74.58
C SER A 49 -39.29 -5.14 73.70
N THR A 50 -39.08 -5.80 72.56
CA THR A 50 -38.22 -5.36 71.47
C THR A 50 -38.81 -5.84 70.14
N TRP A 51 -38.34 -5.29 69.01
CA TRP A 51 -38.91 -5.54 67.69
C TRP A 51 -38.96 -7.03 67.29
N TYR A 52 -38.08 -7.86 67.86
CA TYR A 52 -38.03 -9.30 67.60
C TYR A 52 -38.71 -10.18 68.66
N THR A 53 -39.19 -9.64 69.79
CA THR A 53 -39.69 -10.47 70.91
C THR A 53 -40.82 -11.40 70.47
N GLU A 54 -41.86 -10.87 69.82
CA GLU A 54 -42.99 -11.66 69.34
C GLU A 54 -42.61 -12.63 68.21
N ASN A 55 -41.60 -12.28 67.41
CA ASN A 55 -41.08 -13.15 66.36
C ASN A 55 -40.29 -14.33 66.94
N VAL A 56 -39.48 -14.12 67.98
CA VAL A 56 -38.78 -15.19 68.69
C VAL A 56 -39.78 -16.13 69.36
N LYS A 57 -40.79 -15.56 70.03
CA LYS A 57 -41.89 -16.33 70.61
C LYS A 57 -42.60 -17.17 69.55
N THR A 58 -43.00 -16.57 68.43
CA THR A 58 -43.70 -17.28 67.36
C THR A 58 -42.83 -18.40 66.78
N ALA A 59 -41.57 -18.12 66.43
CA ALA A 59 -40.66 -19.12 65.89
C ALA A 59 -40.38 -20.28 66.87
N TYR A 60 -40.34 -19.99 68.18
CA TYR A 60 -40.21 -21.01 69.22
C TYR A 60 -41.47 -21.86 69.38
N GLU A 61 -42.63 -21.22 69.51
CA GLU A 61 -43.91 -21.91 69.68
C GLU A 61 -44.22 -22.81 68.46
N LEU A 62 -43.83 -22.40 67.24
CA LEU A 62 -43.99 -23.19 66.03
C LEU A 62 -42.91 -24.27 65.83
N GLY A 63 -41.97 -24.42 66.78
CA GLY A 63 -40.91 -25.43 66.70
C GLY A 63 -39.87 -25.17 65.60
N LEU A 64 -39.85 -23.97 65.02
CA LEU A 64 -38.91 -23.58 63.96
C LEU A 64 -37.52 -23.29 64.53
N MET A 65 -37.47 -22.56 65.66
CA MET A 65 -36.25 -22.15 66.33
C MET A 65 -36.21 -22.57 67.80
N LYS A 66 -35.02 -22.90 68.28
CA LYS A 66 -34.71 -23.13 69.71
C LYS A 66 -33.62 -22.16 70.16
N GLY A 67 -33.46 -22.03 71.48
CA GLY A 67 -32.33 -21.31 72.07
C GLY A 67 -30.99 -21.93 71.68
N THR A 68 -29.91 -21.15 71.81
CA THR A 68 -28.53 -21.67 71.75
C THR A 68 -28.19 -22.48 73.01
N SER A 69 -28.92 -22.22 74.10
CA SER A 69 -28.96 -23.05 75.31
C SER A 69 -30.41 -23.12 75.82
N SER A 70 -30.59 -23.72 77.00
CA SER A 70 -31.88 -23.73 77.70
C SER A 70 -32.33 -22.35 78.20
N VAL A 71 -31.42 -21.38 78.31
CA VAL A 71 -31.68 -20.05 78.88
C VAL A 71 -31.31 -18.88 77.97
N ALA A 72 -30.61 -19.12 76.86
CA ALA A 72 -30.19 -18.09 75.93
C ALA A 72 -30.69 -18.34 74.51
N PHE A 73 -31.16 -17.29 73.85
CA PHE A 73 -31.52 -17.30 72.43
C PHE A 73 -30.38 -16.83 71.52
N SER A 74 -29.52 -15.94 72.02
CA SER A 74 -28.46 -15.24 71.30
C SER A 74 -28.98 -14.45 70.10
N PRO A 75 -29.82 -13.41 70.30
CA PRO A 75 -30.50 -12.69 69.21
C PRO A 75 -29.57 -12.03 68.20
N ASP A 76 -28.37 -11.61 68.62
CA ASP A 76 -27.35 -10.99 67.75
C ASP A 76 -26.37 -12.02 67.15
N GLY A 77 -26.49 -13.29 67.54
CA GLY A 77 -25.67 -14.36 67.00
C GLY A 77 -25.98 -14.61 65.52
N ASN A 78 -24.96 -14.99 64.75
CA ASN A 78 -25.13 -15.39 63.36
C ASN A 78 -25.57 -16.87 63.25
N ILE A 79 -26.12 -17.25 62.11
CA ILE A 79 -26.42 -18.66 61.79
C ILE A 79 -25.47 -19.21 60.73
N THR A 80 -25.28 -20.53 60.73
CA THR A 80 -24.50 -21.23 59.70
C THR A 80 -25.37 -21.63 58.51
N VAL A 81 -24.74 -22.00 57.39
CA VAL A 81 -25.45 -22.55 56.21
C VAL A 81 -26.25 -23.81 56.60
N GLY A 82 -25.67 -24.72 57.39
CA GLY A 82 -26.36 -25.91 57.91
C GLY A 82 -27.56 -25.55 58.78
N SER A 83 -27.49 -24.46 59.54
CA SER A 83 -28.62 -23.94 60.32
C SER A 83 -29.73 -23.37 59.43
N ALA A 84 -29.39 -22.66 58.36
CA ALA A 84 -30.35 -22.18 57.37
C ALA A 84 -31.08 -23.34 56.68
N ILE A 85 -30.35 -24.38 56.27
CA ILE A 85 -30.91 -25.60 55.68
C ILE A 85 -31.84 -26.31 56.66
N ALA A 86 -31.42 -26.46 57.92
CA ALA A 86 -32.26 -27.08 58.94
C ALA A 86 -33.59 -26.32 59.16
N LEU A 87 -33.56 -24.98 59.11
CA LEU A 87 -34.77 -24.14 59.19
C LEU A 87 -35.69 -24.34 57.98
N ALA A 88 -35.13 -24.33 56.77
CA ALA A 88 -35.89 -24.58 55.55
C ALA A 88 -36.51 -25.99 55.53
N CYS A 89 -35.76 -27.01 55.98
CA CYS A 89 -36.29 -28.37 56.11
C CYS A 89 -37.45 -28.46 57.09
N ARG A 90 -37.37 -27.76 58.23
CA ARG A 90 -38.47 -27.72 59.21
C ARG A 90 -39.71 -27.05 58.61
N LEU A 91 -39.55 -25.86 58.02
CA LEU A 91 -40.63 -25.15 57.32
C LEU A 91 -41.30 -26.06 56.28
N HIS A 92 -40.50 -26.66 55.40
CA HIS A 92 -40.97 -27.57 54.36
C HIS A 92 -41.66 -28.80 54.93
N SER A 93 -41.08 -29.45 55.95
CA SER A 93 -41.67 -30.68 56.52
C SER A 93 -42.99 -30.41 57.23
N ILE A 94 -43.12 -29.26 57.92
CA ILE A 94 -44.37 -28.85 58.57
C ILE A 94 -45.42 -28.55 57.50
N TYR A 95 -45.06 -27.77 56.47
CA TYR A 95 -45.97 -27.45 55.38
C TYR A 95 -46.50 -28.71 54.66
N GLU A 96 -45.62 -29.63 54.30
CA GLU A 96 -45.98 -30.83 53.52
C GLU A 96 -46.66 -31.93 54.34
N THR A 97 -46.25 -32.14 55.59
CA THR A 97 -46.59 -33.36 56.36
C THR A 97 -47.01 -33.11 57.81
N GLY A 98 -47.04 -31.86 58.26
CA GLY A 98 -47.27 -31.52 59.68
C GLY A 98 -46.01 -31.60 60.56
N GLY A 99 -44.88 -32.02 59.99
CA GLY A 99 -43.56 -32.00 60.62
C GLY A 99 -42.85 -33.35 60.55
N ALA A 100 -41.55 -33.33 60.23
CA ALA A 100 -40.71 -34.53 60.21
C ALA A 100 -39.88 -34.65 61.50
N ASN A 101 -39.65 -35.89 61.93
CA ASN A 101 -38.71 -36.18 63.02
C ASN A 101 -37.29 -36.33 62.46
N PHE A 102 -36.47 -35.29 62.66
CA PHE A 102 -35.07 -35.29 62.23
C PHE A 102 -34.17 -35.84 63.33
N ILE A 103 -33.70 -37.08 63.18
CA ILE A 103 -32.74 -37.70 64.09
C ILE A 103 -31.35 -37.16 63.77
N GLN A 104 -30.72 -36.48 64.72
CA GLN A 104 -29.42 -35.86 64.50
C GLN A 104 -28.32 -36.92 64.34
N GLY A 105 -27.52 -36.78 63.29
CA GLY A 105 -26.32 -37.59 63.03
C GLY A 105 -25.03 -36.82 63.35
N ASN A 106 -23.90 -37.35 62.88
CA ASN A 106 -22.61 -36.65 62.89
C ASN A 106 -22.08 -36.57 61.44
N PRO A 107 -21.87 -35.37 60.87
CA PRO A 107 -22.16 -34.04 61.43
C PRO A 107 -23.66 -33.79 61.61
N TRP A 108 -24.02 -32.95 62.58
CA TRP A 108 -25.43 -32.73 63.01
C TRP A 108 -26.35 -32.27 61.88
N TYR A 109 -25.82 -31.57 60.88
CA TYR A 109 -26.59 -31.01 59.77
C TYR A 109 -26.89 -32.02 58.66
N GLN A 110 -26.21 -33.19 58.62
CA GLN A 110 -26.27 -34.10 57.48
C GLN A 110 -27.71 -34.57 57.18
N VAL A 111 -28.48 -34.89 58.21
CA VAL A 111 -29.88 -35.30 58.09
C VAL A 111 -30.75 -34.24 57.37
N TYR A 112 -30.42 -32.96 57.56
CA TYR A 112 -31.11 -31.86 56.91
C TYR A 112 -30.62 -31.65 55.47
N VAL A 113 -29.31 -31.81 55.23
CA VAL A 113 -28.75 -31.75 53.86
C VAL A 113 -29.37 -32.82 52.97
N ASP A 114 -29.46 -34.07 53.45
CA ASP A 114 -30.05 -35.19 52.71
C ASP A 114 -31.53 -34.93 52.41
N TYR A 115 -32.27 -34.43 53.40
CA TYR A 115 -33.67 -34.04 53.22
C TYR A 115 -33.82 -32.90 52.21
N ALA A 116 -32.97 -31.88 52.29
CA ALA A 116 -33.01 -30.71 51.42
C ALA A 116 -32.71 -31.08 49.96
N LEU A 117 -31.73 -31.94 49.72
CA LEU A 117 -31.41 -32.46 48.38
C LEU A 117 -32.58 -33.29 47.82
N LYS A 118 -33.16 -34.18 48.64
CA LYS A 118 -34.28 -35.04 48.23
C LYS A 118 -35.52 -34.23 47.81
N ASN A 119 -35.77 -33.10 48.47
CA ASN A 119 -36.95 -32.27 48.22
C ASN A 119 -36.63 -31.03 47.36
N GLY A 120 -35.43 -30.93 46.78
CA GLY A 120 -35.07 -29.83 45.88
C GLY A 120 -34.94 -28.45 46.56
N ILE A 121 -34.77 -28.41 47.88
CA ILE A 121 -34.50 -27.15 48.63
C ILE A 121 -33.10 -26.62 48.31
N ILE A 122 -32.14 -27.54 48.11
CA ILE A 122 -30.77 -27.25 47.66
C ILE A 122 -30.37 -28.23 46.55
N THR A 123 -29.33 -27.91 45.79
CA THR A 123 -28.75 -28.79 44.77
C THR A 123 -27.41 -29.40 45.20
N GLN A 124 -27.05 -30.54 44.59
CA GLN A 124 -25.79 -31.22 44.88
C GLN A 124 -24.59 -30.30 44.62
N GLY A 125 -23.71 -30.16 45.60
CA GLY A 125 -22.52 -29.31 45.50
C GLY A 125 -22.77 -27.81 45.60
N GLN A 126 -24.01 -27.37 45.90
CA GLN A 126 -24.34 -25.95 46.07
C GLN A 126 -23.54 -25.27 47.19
N PHE A 127 -23.23 -26.01 48.26
CA PHE A 127 -22.43 -25.53 49.39
C PHE A 127 -21.33 -26.53 49.72
N THR A 128 -20.12 -26.02 49.99
CA THR A 128 -18.94 -26.82 50.32
C THR A 128 -18.58 -26.80 51.81
N ASN A 129 -19.11 -25.84 52.57
CA ASN A 129 -18.91 -25.73 54.01
C ASN A 129 -20.23 -25.36 54.71
N TYR A 130 -20.83 -26.32 55.40
CA TYR A 130 -22.11 -26.14 56.11
C TYR A 130 -21.97 -25.47 57.48
N ASP A 131 -20.76 -25.42 58.05
CA ASP A 131 -20.47 -24.74 59.31
C ASP A 131 -20.09 -23.27 59.10
N ALA A 132 -19.89 -22.84 57.85
CA ALA A 132 -19.68 -21.43 57.51
C ALA A 132 -20.89 -20.59 57.91
N VAL A 133 -20.62 -19.36 58.38
CA VAL A 133 -21.66 -18.35 58.63
C VAL A 133 -22.39 -18.05 57.32
N ALA A 134 -23.72 -18.15 57.33
CA ALA A 134 -24.53 -17.88 56.15
C ALA A 134 -24.61 -16.37 55.88
N THR A 135 -24.46 -16.00 54.60
CA THR A 135 -24.83 -14.66 54.16
C THR A 135 -26.36 -14.53 54.05
N ARG A 136 -26.87 -13.30 54.06
CA ARG A 136 -28.30 -13.02 53.84
C ARG A 136 -28.78 -13.57 52.50
N ARG A 137 -27.97 -13.49 51.44
CA ARG A 137 -28.28 -14.07 50.13
C ARG A 137 -28.46 -15.58 50.22
N GLN A 138 -27.51 -16.30 50.82
CA GLN A 138 -27.58 -17.76 50.98
C GLN A 138 -28.80 -18.15 51.80
N PHE A 139 -29.04 -17.47 52.92
CA PHE A 139 -30.21 -17.72 53.77
C PHE A 139 -31.53 -17.52 53.01
N ALA A 140 -31.70 -16.39 52.31
CA ALA A 140 -32.91 -16.10 51.54
C ALA A 140 -33.13 -17.13 50.42
N ALA A 141 -32.08 -17.49 49.68
CA ALA A 141 -32.13 -18.49 48.63
C ALA A 141 -32.60 -19.86 49.13
N ILE A 142 -32.04 -20.33 50.26
CA ILE A 142 -32.42 -21.61 50.89
C ILE A 142 -33.88 -21.56 51.36
N LEU A 143 -34.30 -20.47 52.00
CA LEU A 143 -35.66 -20.33 52.52
C LEU A 143 -36.72 -20.17 51.42
N ALA A 144 -36.40 -19.50 50.31
CA ALA A 144 -37.32 -19.33 49.19
C ALA A 144 -37.78 -20.67 48.60
N LYS A 145 -36.97 -21.73 48.75
CA LYS A 145 -37.31 -23.10 48.33
C LYS A 145 -37.97 -23.94 49.42
N ALA A 146 -38.18 -23.41 50.62
CA ALA A 146 -38.76 -24.14 51.74
C ALA A 146 -40.28 -24.31 51.61
N LEU A 147 -40.96 -23.41 50.90
CA LEU A 147 -42.40 -23.43 50.65
C LEU A 147 -42.64 -23.30 49.15
N PRO A 148 -43.73 -23.88 48.61
CA PRO A 148 -44.06 -23.71 47.20
C PRO A 148 -44.58 -22.28 46.92
N GLU A 149 -44.50 -21.85 45.66
CA GLU A 149 -44.78 -20.46 45.27
C GLU A 149 -46.22 -20.04 45.60
N GLU A 150 -47.19 -20.95 45.51
CA GLU A 150 -48.59 -20.72 45.91
C GLU A 150 -48.76 -20.41 47.40
N ALA A 151 -47.84 -20.87 48.26
CA ALA A 151 -47.84 -20.51 49.68
C ALA A 151 -47.26 -19.11 49.92
N LEU A 152 -46.56 -18.53 48.94
CA LEU A 152 -45.86 -17.26 49.00
C LEU A 152 -46.63 -16.15 48.25
N GLU A 153 -47.96 -16.11 48.44
CA GLU A 153 -48.84 -15.11 47.84
C GLU A 153 -48.29 -13.68 47.94
N GLU A 154 -48.36 -12.94 46.82
CA GLU A 154 -47.88 -11.57 46.72
C GLU A 154 -48.69 -10.63 47.61
N LYS A 155 -47.97 -9.90 48.48
CA LYS A 155 -48.49 -8.82 49.32
C LYS A 155 -48.07 -7.44 48.82
N ASN A 156 -46.91 -7.35 48.17
CA ASN A 156 -46.26 -6.11 47.77
C ASN A 156 -45.99 -6.08 46.27
N THR A 157 -46.22 -4.92 45.64
CA THR A 157 -45.77 -4.64 44.27
C THR A 157 -44.32 -4.16 44.29
N VAL A 158 -43.37 -5.09 44.15
CA VAL A 158 -41.93 -4.78 44.06
C VAL A 158 -41.46 -5.00 42.61
N GLU A 159 -41.25 -3.90 41.89
CA GLU A 159 -40.81 -3.91 40.49
C GLU A 159 -39.35 -4.36 40.35
N ASP A 160 -39.04 -5.08 39.27
CA ASP A 160 -37.68 -5.57 39.00
C ASP A 160 -36.65 -4.42 38.97
N GLY A 161 -35.61 -4.56 39.77
CA GLY A 161 -34.49 -3.64 39.88
C GLY A 161 -34.71 -2.49 40.89
N THR A 162 -35.83 -2.48 41.62
CA THR A 162 -36.09 -1.45 42.63
C THR A 162 -35.41 -1.72 43.98
N ILE A 163 -34.95 -2.95 44.24
CA ILE A 163 -34.11 -3.25 45.42
C ILE A 163 -32.70 -2.66 45.17
N PRO A 164 -32.23 -1.68 45.96
CA PRO A 164 -31.07 -0.84 45.61
C PRO A 164 -29.76 -1.58 45.31
N ASP A 165 -29.49 -2.68 46.00
CA ASP A 165 -28.22 -3.40 45.99
C ASP A 165 -28.34 -4.83 45.43
N LEU A 166 -29.39 -5.07 44.62
CA LEU A 166 -29.63 -6.35 43.97
C LEU A 166 -29.82 -6.17 42.46
N ALA A 167 -28.71 -6.34 41.72
CA ALA A 167 -28.70 -6.20 40.26
C ALA A 167 -29.47 -7.35 39.56
N ALA A 168 -30.20 -7.00 38.49
CA ALA A 168 -30.91 -7.97 37.66
C ALA A 168 -29.97 -9.07 37.14
N GLY A 169 -30.41 -10.33 37.24
CA GLY A 169 -29.62 -11.51 36.84
C GLY A 169 -28.48 -11.89 37.80
N SER A 170 -28.30 -11.17 38.91
CA SER A 170 -27.37 -11.61 39.97
C SER A 170 -27.86 -12.90 40.66
N ALA A 171 -26.96 -13.59 41.35
CA ALA A 171 -27.28 -14.86 42.02
C ALA A 171 -28.49 -14.73 42.97
N ASN A 172 -29.45 -15.65 42.85
CA ASN A 172 -30.68 -15.70 43.64
C ASN A 172 -31.56 -14.45 43.55
N TYR A 173 -31.45 -13.68 42.46
CA TYR A 173 -32.28 -12.51 42.19
C TYR A 173 -33.78 -12.85 42.34
N ASP A 174 -34.27 -13.83 41.60
CA ASP A 174 -35.71 -14.18 41.59
C ASP A 174 -36.20 -14.65 42.96
N ASP A 175 -35.40 -15.48 43.65
CA ASP A 175 -35.73 -16.00 44.99
C ASP A 175 -35.90 -14.87 46.02
N ILE A 176 -35.02 -13.87 45.98
CA ILE A 176 -35.08 -12.73 46.89
C ILE A 176 -36.30 -11.86 46.56
N TYR A 177 -36.55 -11.57 45.28
CA TYR A 177 -37.73 -10.78 44.87
C TYR A 177 -39.04 -11.46 45.25
N LEU A 178 -39.13 -12.79 45.11
CA LEU A 178 -40.28 -13.57 45.56
C LEU A 178 -40.58 -13.31 47.05
N LEU A 179 -39.56 -13.38 47.91
CA LEU A 179 -39.72 -13.16 49.35
C LEU A 179 -40.04 -11.70 49.71
N TYR A 180 -39.54 -10.71 48.95
CA TYR A 180 -39.94 -9.31 49.13
C TYR A 180 -41.39 -9.05 48.72
N ARG A 181 -41.82 -9.62 47.58
CA ARG A 181 -43.21 -9.54 47.09
C ARG A 181 -44.18 -10.22 48.05
N ALA A 182 -43.79 -11.33 48.66
CA ALA A 182 -44.56 -11.98 49.73
C ALA A 182 -44.55 -11.19 51.06
N GLY A 183 -43.77 -10.11 51.21
CA GLY A 183 -43.67 -9.35 52.46
C GLY A 183 -42.94 -10.07 53.58
N ILE A 184 -42.12 -11.07 53.23
CA ILE A 184 -41.32 -11.85 54.18
C ILE A 184 -40.02 -11.11 54.46
N LEU A 185 -39.38 -10.62 53.39
CA LEU A 185 -38.23 -9.72 53.46
C LEU A 185 -38.68 -8.25 53.32
N THR A 186 -38.00 -7.36 54.03
CA THR A 186 -38.33 -5.93 54.10
C THR A 186 -37.13 -5.01 53.86
N GLY A 187 -35.93 -5.57 53.69
CA GLY A 187 -34.68 -4.81 53.69
C GLY A 187 -34.20 -4.41 55.09
N SER A 188 -33.01 -3.81 55.12
CA SER A 188 -32.29 -3.39 56.34
C SER A 188 -32.41 -1.90 56.62
N ASP A 189 -33.06 -1.14 55.73
CA ASP A 189 -33.28 0.30 55.85
C ASP A 189 -34.65 0.70 55.27
N SER A 190 -34.97 1.99 55.32
CA SER A 190 -36.22 2.55 54.77
C SER A 190 -36.29 2.54 53.23
N LYS A 191 -35.21 2.18 52.53
CA LYS A 191 -35.17 2.05 51.07
C LYS A 191 -35.49 0.62 50.62
N GLY A 192 -35.41 -0.35 51.53
CA GLY A 192 -35.56 -1.76 51.22
C GLY A 192 -34.24 -2.45 50.84
N THR A 193 -33.08 -1.84 51.13
CA THR A 193 -31.74 -2.38 50.82
C THR A 193 -31.56 -3.78 51.42
N PHE A 194 -31.14 -4.76 50.62
CA PHE A 194 -31.10 -6.16 51.02
C PHE A 194 -29.83 -6.56 51.79
N VAL A 195 -28.68 -5.96 51.47
CA VAL A 195 -27.30 -6.23 51.93
C VAL A 195 -26.89 -7.70 51.80
N PRO A 196 -26.80 -8.23 50.57
CA PRO A 196 -26.76 -9.68 50.31
C PRO A 196 -25.60 -10.44 50.95
N GLU A 197 -24.41 -9.85 50.98
CA GLU A 197 -23.20 -10.53 51.46
C GLU A 197 -22.96 -10.34 52.96
N SER A 198 -23.80 -9.57 53.64
CA SER A 198 -23.72 -9.44 55.10
C SER A 198 -24.27 -10.68 55.81
N THR A 199 -23.84 -10.88 57.05
CA THR A 199 -24.34 -11.97 57.89
C THR A 199 -25.78 -11.67 58.36
N ILE A 200 -26.50 -12.71 58.80
CA ILE A 200 -27.86 -12.55 59.32
C ILE A 200 -27.95 -12.97 60.79
N THR A 201 -28.54 -12.10 61.61
CA THR A 201 -28.74 -12.34 63.04
C THR A 201 -29.90 -13.28 63.31
N ARG A 202 -29.83 -14.04 64.40
CA ARG A 202 -30.89 -14.97 64.83
C ARG A 202 -32.23 -14.28 65.11
N SER A 203 -32.22 -13.05 65.58
CA SER A 203 -33.43 -12.21 65.72
C SER A 203 -34.09 -11.92 64.37
N SER A 204 -33.31 -11.58 63.35
CA SER A 204 -33.81 -11.39 61.97
C SER A 204 -34.35 -12.69 61.38
N VAL A 205 -33.64 -13.80 61.61
CA VAL A 205 -34.08 -15.14 61.19
C VAL A 205 -35.43 -15.48 61.81
N ALA A 206 -35.63 -15.23 63.11
CA ALA A 206 -36.89 -15.48 63.80
C ALA A 206 -38.06 -14.72 63.17
N ALA A 207 -37.85 -13.45 62.80
CA ALA A 207 -38.85 -12.66 62.10
C ALA A 207 -39.18 -13.25 60.71
N ILE A 208 -38.15 -13.63 59.94
CA ILE A 208 -38.32 -14.18 58.59
C ILE A 208 -39.06 -15.52 58.63
N VAL A 209 -38.63 -16.48 59.47
CA VAL A 209 -39.29 -17.80 59.54
C VAL A 209 -40.70 -17.72 60.11
N SER A 210 -40.98 -16.76 61.00
CA SER A 210 -42.35 -16.50 61.47
C SER A 210 -43.24 -15.99 60.33
N ARG A 211 -42.75 -15.08 59.48
CA ARG A 211 -43.48 -14.57 58.29
C ARG A 211 -43.67 -15.62 57.20
N MET A 212 -42.72 -16.55 57.07
CA MET A 212 -42.84 -17.72 56.19
C MET A 212 -44.03 -18.59 56.63
N ALA A 213 -44.08 -18.93 57.93
CA ALA A 213 -45.10 -19.81 58.50
C ALA A 213 -46.48 -19.16 58.66
N MET A 214 -46.53 -17.86 58.96
CA MET A 214 -47.74 -17.13 59.34
C MET A 214 -47.97 -15.92 58.42
N PRO A 215 -48.84 -16.03 57.39
CA PRO A 215 -49.06 -14.96 56.42
C PRO A 215 -49.50 -13.63 57.02
N GLN A 216 -50.25 -13.63 58.11
CA GLN A 216 -50.69 -12.43 58.81
C GLN A 216 -49.53 -11.60 59.39
N LEU A 217 -48.35 -12.19 59.57
CA LEU A 217 -47.14 -11.50 60.04
C LEU A 217 -46.34 -10.85 58.90
N ARG A 218 -46.63 -11.18 57.63
CA ARG A 218 -45.97 -10.60 56.46
C ARG A 218 -46.18 -9.09 56.42
N GLN A 219 -45.17 -8.36 56.00
CA GLN A 219 -45.10 -6.90 56.06
C GLN A 219 -45.45 -6.25 54.72
N SER A 220 -46.08 -5.09 54.78
CA SER A 220 -46.25 -4.23 53.62
C SER A 220 -44.98 -3.41 53.40
N VAL A 221 -44.45 -3.42 52.18
CA VAL A 221 -43.17 -2.76 51.83
C VAL A 221 -43.35 -1.94 50.56
N THR A 222 -42.90 -0.68 50.60
CA THR A 222 -42.85 0.23 49.45
C THR A 222 -41.40 0.62 49.20
N MET A 223 -40.86 0.30 48.03
CA MET A 223 -39.47 0.65 47.67
C MET A 223 -39.33 2.15 47.44
N LYS A 224 -38.31 2.75 48.06
CA LYS A 224 -37.97 4.16 47.82
C LYS A 224 -37.03 4.26 46.62
N VAL A 225 -37.57 4.64 45.47
CA VAL A 225 -36.79 4.85 44.24
C VAL A 225 -36.12 6.22 44.26
N VAL A 226 -34.79 6.25 44.11
CA VAL A 226 -34.02 7.49 43.92
C VAL A 226 -33.66 7.61 42.44
N PRO A 227 -34.18 8.58 41.69
CA PRO A 227 -33.88 8.68 40.26
C PRO A 227 -32.43 9.08 40.03
N ALA A 228 -31.76 8.42 39.07
CA ALA A 228 -30.44 8.86 38.62
C ALA A 228 -30.55 10.23 37.96
N THR A 229 -29.66 11.15 38.29
CA THR A 229 -29.55 12.48 37.66
C THR A 229 -28.39 12.56 36.68
N LYS A 230 -27.38 11.69 36.86
CA LYS A 230 -26.22 11.57 35.96
C LYS A 230 -25.82 10.11 35.81
N LEU A 231 -25.32 9.76 34.63
CA LEU A 231 -24.74 8.46 34.33
C LEU A 231 -23.31 8.67 33.82
N THR A 232 -22.35 7.89 34.33
CA THR A 232 -20.94 7.97 33.92
C THR A 232 -20.48 6.62 33.40
N MET A 233 -19.82 6.57 32.24
CA MET A 233 -19.17 5.35 31.75
C MET A 233 -17.76 5.24 32.32
N ASN A 234 -17.27 4.01 32.48
CA ASN A 234 -15.87 3.74 32.84
C ASN A 234 -14.87 4.29 31.80
N GLN A 235 -15.30 4.44 30.54
CA GLN A 235 -14.48 4.95 29.44
C GLN A 235 -15.31 5.84 28.51
N THR A 236 -14.73 6.97 28.08
CA THR A 236 -15.35 7.91 27.12
C THR A 236 -14.88 7.68 25.68
N SER A 237 -13.78 6.94 25.50
CA SER A 237 -13.30 6.49 24.20
C SER A 237 -12.72 5.08 24.25
N LEU A 238 -12.81 4.38 23.13
CA LEU A 238 -12.29 3.03 22.91
C LEU A 238 -11.70 2.93 21.50
N THR A 239 -10.53 2.33 21.38
CA THR A 239 -9.96 1.91 20.10
C THR A 239 -9.85 0.39 20.10
N LEU A 240 -10.46 -0.27 19.12
CA LEU A 240 -10.52 -1.72 19.02
C LEU A 240 -10.13 -2.18 17.61
N GLU A 241 -9.39 -3.26 17.51
CA GLU A 241 -9.19 -3.96 16.24
C GLU A 241 -10.47 -4.70 15.84
N GLU A 242 -10.71 -4.80 14.53
CA GLU A 242 -11.83 -5.56 13.96
C GLU A 242 -11.91 -6.99 14.54
N GLY A 243 -13.11 -7.39 14.97
CA GLY A 243 -13.36 -8.68 15.63
C GLY A 243 -13.04 -8.72 17.13
N LYS A 244 -12.39 -7.72 17.72
CA LYS A 244 -12.14 -7.65 19.17
C LYS A 244 -13.34 -7.09 19.93
N THR A 245 -13.37 -7.35 21.24
CA THR A 245 -14.43 -6.91 22.14
C THR A 245 -13.90 -6.18 23.37
N SER A 246 -14.69 -5.26 23.92
CA SER A 246 -14.45 -4.63 25.22
C SER A 246 -15.76 -4.46 25.98
N THR A 247 -15.70 -4.25 27.30
CA THR A 247 -16.90 -4.07 28.13
C THR A 247 -16.94 -2.66 28.70
N LEU A 248 -18.06 -1.98 28.48
CA LEU A 248 -18.42 -0.70 29.09
C LEU A 248 -19.34 -0.95 30.28
N THR A 249 -19.06 -0.27 31.39
CA THR A 249 -19.91 -0.26 32.58
C THR A 249 -20.36 1.16 32.87
N VAL A 250 -21.53 1.31 33.50
CA VAL A 250 -22.08 2.60 33.87
C VAL A 250 -22.28 2.72 35.38
N THR A 251 -21.96 3.90 35.91
CA THR A 251 -22.16 4.25 37.32
C THR A 251 -23.13 5.43 37.41
N PRO A 252 -24.28 5.27 38.08
CA PRO A 252 -25.23 6.37 38.27
C PRO A 252 -24.82 7.29 39.42
N SER A 253 -25.36 8.51 39.39
CA SER A 253 -25.26 9.50 40.46
C SER A 253 -26.65 10.07 40.78
N PRO A 254 -27.01 10.28 42.06
CA PRO A 254 -26.21 9.95 43.25
C PRO A 254 -25.94 8.44 43.37
N ALA A 255 -24.94 8.03 44.17
CA ALA A 255 -24.48 6.64 44.22
C ALA A 255 -25.58 5.65 44.67
N ASP A 256 -26.60 6.14 45.37
CA ASP A 256 -27.78 5.39 45.80
C ASP A 256 -28.96 5.46 44.81
N ALA A 257 -28.74 5.99 43.61
CA ALA A 257 -29.75 6.03 42.57
C ALA A 257 -30.15 4.63 42.11
N THR A 258 -31.46 4.40 42.05
CA THR A 258 -32.07 3.17 41.53
C THR A 258 -32.04 3.23 40.00
N VAL A 259 -31.19 2.43 39.36
CA VAL A 259 -31.15 2.28 37.90
C VAL A 259 -31.67 0.91 37.51
N THR A 260 -32.89 0.88 37.00
CA THR A 260 -33.46 -0.31 36.37
C THR A 260 -33.16 -0.27 34.87
N ASN A 261 -32.64 -1.39 34.34
CA ASN A 261 -32.50 -1.67 32.90
C ASN A 261 -31.84 -0.55 32.07
N VAL A 262 -30.53 -0.67 31.84
CA VAL A 262 -29.80 0.24 30.95
C VAL A 262 -29.94 -0.24 29.51
N THR A 263 -30.53 0.60 28.65
CA THR A 263 -30.61 0.34 27.21
C THR A 263 -29.34 0.79 26.52
N TRP A 264 -28.71 -0.10 25.76
CA TRP A 264 -27.50 0.18 24.99
C TRP A 264 -27.82 0.34 23.51
N LYS A 265 -27.22 1.34 22.86
CA LYS A 265 -27.38 1.60 21.43
C LYS A 265 -26.06 1.99 20.81
N SER A 266 -25.75 1.40 19.65
CA SER A 266 -24.69 1.90 18.77
C SER A 266 -25.27 2.90 17.77
N SER A 267 -24.53 3.97 17.49
CA SER A 267 -24.86 4.88 16.39
C SER A 267 -24.62 4.25 15.02
N ASN A 268 -23.75 3.24 14.91
CA ASN A 268 -23.47 2.53 13.67
C ASN A 268 -23.06 1.07 13.94
N THR A 269 -24.02 0.15 13.75
CA THR A 269 -23.82 -1.28 14.00
C THR A 269 -22.96 -1.98 12.95
N SER A 270 -22.76 -1.40 11.75
CA SER A 270 -21.81 -1.95 10.78
C SER A 270 -20.35 -1.70 11.16
N VAL A 271 -20.11 -0.76 12.08
CA VAL A 271 -18.79 -0.44 12.64
C VAL A 271 -18.59 -1.10 14.00
N ALA A 272 -19.53 -0.93 14.94
CA ALA A 272 -19.45 -1.55 16.26
C ALA A 272 -20.85 -1.89 16.78
N THR A 273 -21.03 -3.09 17.32
CA THR A 273 -22.26 -3.51 18.02
C THR A 273 -22.07 -3.45 19.52
N VAL A 274 -23.18 -3.37 20.26
CA VAL A 274 -23.18 -3.42 21.72
C VAL A 274 -24.34 -4.28 22.21
N ASP A 275 -24.05 -5.18 23.13
CA ASP A 275 -25.04 -5.98 23.85
C ASP A 275 -24.73 -5.95 25.34
N ASN A 276 -25.65 -5.42 26.16
CA ASN A 276 -25.49 -5.29 27.61
C ASN A 276 -24.13 -4.73 28.06
N GLY A 277 -23.62 -3.71 27.36
CA GLY A 277 -22.32 -3.08 27.63
C GLY A 277 -21.12 -3.77 26.98
N LYS A 278 -21.25 -4.99 26.44
CA LYS A 278 -20.20 -5.64 25.64
C LYS A 278 -20.19 -5.07 24.22
N VAL A 279 -19.15 -4.32 23.90
CA VAL A 279 -18.90 -3.75 22.58
C VAL A 279 -18.12 -4.74 21.73
N THR A 280 -18.57 -5.00 20.50
CA THR A 280 -17.87 -5.82 19.51
C THR A 280 -17.53 -4.97 18.29
N ALA A 281 -16.24 -4.91 17.93
CA ALA A 281 -15.77 -4.21 16.73
C ALA A 281 -16.09 -5.03 15.48
N VAL A 282 -16.77 -4.42 14.50
CA VAL A 282 -17.29 -5.10 13.31
C VAL A 282 -16.50 -4.75 12.06
N LYS A 283 -16.27 -3.47 11.77
CA LYS A 283 -15.47 -3.00 10.63
C LYS A 283 -14.82 -1.67 10.93
N LYS A 284 -13.72 -1.36 10.22
CA LYS A 284 -13.03 -0.07 10.28
C LYS A 284 -14.02 1.11 10.22
N GLY A 285 -13.90 2.04 11.17
CA GLY A 285 -14.75 3.23 11.22
C GLY A 285 -14.86 3.82 12.62
N SER A 286 -15.84 4.70 12.84
CA SER A 286 -16.18 5.21 14.16
C SER A 286 -17.67 5.08 14.45
N ALA A 287 -18.01 4.73 15.68
CA ALA A 287 -19.37 4.63 16.21
C ALA A 287 -19.42 5.18 17.64
N THR A 288 -20.57 5.71 18.05
CA THR A 288 -20.81 6.13 19.44
C THR A 288 -21.73 5.13 20.10
N ILE A 289 -21.28 4.56 21.21
CA ILE A 289 -22.09 3.71 22.07
C ILE A 289 -22.78 4.58 23.12
N THR A 290 -24.09 4.46 23.24
CA THR A 290 -24.91 5.22 24.20
C THR A 290 -25.58 4.25 25.17
N ALA A 291 -25.41 4.48 26.46
CA ALA A 291 -26.18 3.84 27.52
C ALA A 291 -27.27 4.80 28.00
N THR A 292 -28.51 4.34 28.12
CA THR A 292 -29.67 5.15 28.55
C THR A 292 -30.41 4.44 29.67
N THR A 293 -30.61 5.11 30.80
CA THR A 293 -31.47 4.62 31.90
C THR A 293 -32.96 4.72 31.54
N ALA A 294 -33.83 4.00 32.25
CA ALA A 294 -35.28 4.06 32.04
C ALA A 294 -35.86 5.50 32.16
N ASN A 295 -35.28 6.34 33.03
CA ASN A 295 -35.67 7.74 33.18
C ASN A 295 -34.95 8.70 32.20
N GLY A 296 -34.26 8.18 31.18
CA GLY A 296 -33.72 8.95 30.05
C GLY A 296 -32.34 9.57 30.24
N VAL A 297 -31.64 9.30 31.36
CA VAL A 297 -30.27 9.77 31.60
C VAL A 297 -29.29 8.96 30.75
N LYS A 298 -28.33 9.65 30.12
CA LYS A 298 -27.42 9.05 29.14
C LYS A 298 -25.96 9.17 29.51
N ALA A 299 -25.18 8.20 29.07
CA ALA A 299 -23.73 8.27 28.97
C ALA A 299 -23.31 7.78 27.57
N THR A 300 -22.16 8.25 27.08
CA THR A 300 -21.68 7.93 25.73
C THR A 300 -20.20 7.62 25.71
N CYS A 301 -19.80 6.70 24.84
CA CYS A 301 -18.41 6.35 24.56
C CYS A 301 -18.17 6.34 23.04
N LYS A 302 -17.11 6.99 22.58
CA LYS A 302 -16.69 6.96 21.17
C LYS A 302 -15.82 5.73 20.91
N VAL A 303 -16.26 4.86 20.02
CA VAL A 303 -15.52 3.69 19.56
C VAL A 303 -14.91 3.98 18.20
N THR A 304 -13.61 3.72 18.07
CA THR A 304 -12.86 3.73 16.81
C THR A 304 -12.41 2.31 16.52
N VAL A 305 -12.76 1.79 15.35
CA VAL A 305 -12.36 0.45 14.92
C VAL A 305 -11.23 0.57 13.92
N THR A 306 -10.11 -0.09 14.20
CA THR A 306 -9.00 -0.29 13.27
C THR A 306 -9.19 -1.60 12.51
N PRO A 307 -8.78 -1.68 11.24
CA PRO A 307 -8.84 -2.94 10.49
C PRO A 307 -7.96 -3.99 11.17
N ALA A 308 -8.31 -5.26 11.01
CA ALA A 308 -7.45 -6.36 11.44
C ALA A 308 -6.15 -6.36 10.62
N PRO A 309 -4.99 -6.69 11.23
CA PRO A 309 -3.75 -6.81 10.50
C PRO A 309 -3.87 -7.92 9.45
N VAL A 310 -3.43 -7.62 8.23
CA VAL A 310 -3.32 -8.57 7.13
C VAL A 310 -1.97 -9.27 7.25
N GLU A 311 -2.02 -10.57 7.54
CA GLU A 311 -0.82 -11.39 7.75
C GLU A 311 -0.12 -11.75 6.43
N VAL A 312 1.21 -11.81 6.48
CA VAL A 312 2.02 -12.29 5.36
C VAL A 312 1.82 -13.79 5.17
N THR A 313 1.45 -14.19 3.97
CA THR A 313 1.25 -15.60 3.59
C THR A 313 2.44 -16.17 2.83
N GLY A 314 3.23 -15.33 2.14
CA GLY A 314 4.41 -15.78 1.41
C GLY A 314 5.36 -14.64 0.99
N VAL A 315 6.53 -15.02 0.50
CA VAL A 315 7.52 -14.14 -0.11
C VAL A 315 8.12 -14.85 -1.32
N SER A 316 8.42 -14.10 -2.38
CA SER A 316 9.10 -14.59 -3.58
C SER A 316 10.24 -13.66 -3.98
N LEU A 317 11.24 -14.21 -4.68
CA LEU A 317 12.30 -13.43 -5.31
C LEU A 317 12.07 -13.36 -6.82
N ASN A 318 12.52 -12.27 -7.44
CA ASN A 318 12.51 -12.13 -8.90
C ASN A 318 13.43 -13.14 -9.62
N LYS A 319 14.39 -13.74 -8.91
CA LYS A 319 15.33 -14.73 -9.45
C LYS A 319 15.58 -15.85 -8.44
N SER A 320 15.61 -17.09 -8.91
CA SER A 320 16.02 -18.27 -8.12
C SER A 320 17.51 -18.58 -8.26
N THR A 321 18.16 -18.06 -9.30
CA THR A 321 19.60 -18.16 -9.55
C THR A 321 20.18 -16.85 -10.08
N MET A 322 21.45 -16.57 -9.79
CA MET A 322 22.17 -15.39 -10.29
C MET A 322 23.65 -15.76 -10.52
N SER A 323 24.23 -15.33 -11.63
CA SER A 323 25.66 -15.46 -11.91
C SER A 323 26.30 -14.08 -11.95
N LEU A 324 27.43 -13.90 -11.26
CA LEU A 324 28.17 -12.64 -11.17
C LEU A 324 29.67 -12.89 -11.32
N ALA A 325 30.38 -11.99 -11.99
CA ALA A 325 31.85 -12.00 -11.95
C ALA A 325 32.35 -11.43 -10.61
N GLU A 326 33.49 -11.90 -10.13
CA GLU A 326 34.13 -11.35 -8.92
C GLU A 326 34.27 -9.82 -9.01
N GLY A 327 33.96 -9.11 -7.92
CA GLY A 327 33.98 -7.65 -7.87
C GLY A 327 32.69 -6.96 -8.35
N THR A 328 31.82 -7.65 -9.08
CA THR A 328 30.57 -7.07 -9.58
C THR A 328 29.39 -7.18 -8.59
N THR A 329 28.28 -6.51 -8.90
CA THR A 329 27.06 -6.54 -8.09
C THR A 329 25.83 -6.92 -8.91
N GLY A 330 24.82 -7.47 -8.24
CA GLY A 330 23.51 -7.78 -8.80
C GLY A 330 22.38 -7.43 -7.82
N ARG A 331 21.14 -7.35 -8.29
CA ARG A 331 19.99 -7.00 -7.44
C ARG A 331 18.94 -8.12 -7.41
N LEU A 332 18.52 -8.45 -6.20
CA LEU A 332 17.36 -9.30 -5.92
C LEU A 332 16.23 -8.42 -5.38
N THR A 333 15.03 -8.65 -5.88
CA THR A 333 13.81 -7.98 -5.43
C THR A 333 12.92 -9.01 -4.75
N ALA A 334 12.53 -8.73 -3.51
CA ALA A 334 11.58 -9.55 -2.77
C ALA A 334 10.16 -8.99 -2.95
N THR A 335 9.19 -9.87 -3.16
CA THR A 335 7.77 -9.55 -3.25
C THR A 335 7.04 -10.30 -2.15
N VAL A 336 6.43 -9.56 -1.22
CA VAL A 336 5.63 -10.11 -0.11
C VAL A 336 4.19 -10.29 -0.56
N LYS A 337 3.56 -11.39 -0.12
CA LYS A 337 2.14 -11.69 -0.38
C LYS A 337 1.36 -11.83 0.93
N PRO A 338 0.13 -11.30 1.01
CA PRO A 338 -0.50 -10.43 0.00
C PRO A 338 0.15 -9.04 -0.03
N SER A 339 -0.09 -8.25 -1.08
CA SER A 339 0.53 -6.93 -1.28
C SER A 339 0.02 -5.87 -0.28
N ASP A 340 -1.11 -6.13 0.37
CA ASP A 340 -1.71 -5.30 1.42
C ASP A 340 -1.38 -5.82 2.84
N ALA A 341 -0.39 -6.71 2.96
CA ALA A 341 0.10 -7.16 4.25
C ALA A 341 0.46 -5.95 5.13
N THR A 342 0.02 -5.97 6.39
CA THR A 342 0.19 -4.83 7.30
C THR A 342 1.65 -4.63 7.73
N ASN A 343 2.47 -5.68 7.65
CA ASN A 343 3.92 -5.61 7.86
C ASN A 343 4.61 -6.41 6.75
N ASP A 344 5.22 -5.70 5.80
CA ASP A 344 5.92 -6.25 4.63
C ASP A 344 7.45 -6.29 4.81
N SER A 345 7.94 -6.07 6.03
CA SER A 345 9.38 -6.05 6.29
C SER A 345 10.04 -7.41 6.03
N VAL A 346 11.24 -7.34 5.46
CA VAL A 346 12.07 -8.50 5.14
C VAL A 346 13.50 -8.32 5.63
N THR A 347 14.16 -9.43 5.89
CA THR A 347 15.57 -9.52 6.26
C THR A 347 16.31 -10.39 5.26
N TRP A 348 17.57 -10.07 4.99
CA TRP A 348 18.40 -10.77 4.01
C TRP A 348 19.59 -11.44 4.68
N SER A 349 20.00 -12.59 4.16
CA SER A 349 21.18 -13.32 4.63
C SER A 349 21.89 -14.04 3.50
N SER A 350 23.18 -14.31 3.67
CA SER A 350 23.97 -15.13 2.75
C SER A 350 24.49 -16.37 3.47
N SER A 351 24.40 -17.53 2.83
CA SER A 351 24.98 -18.77 3.36
C SER A 351 26.51 -18.77 3.39
N ASN A 352 27.16 -17.90 2.60
CA ASN A 352 28.61 -17.77 2.57
C ASN A 352 29.04 -16.35 2.17
N THR A 353 29.26 -15.50 3.18
CA THR A 353 29.66 -14.10 3.02
C THR A 353 31.07 -13.89 2.47
N SER A 354 31.89 -14.94 2.41
CA SER A 354 33.20 -14.89 1.76
C SER A 354 33.13 -15.08 0.24
N VAL A 355 32.01 -15.59 -0.28
CA VAL A 355 31.72 -15.75 -1.72
C VAL A 355 30.80 -14.62 -2.20
N ALA A 356 29.68 -14.38 -1.52
CA ALA A 356 28.78 -13.28 -1.85
C ALA A 356 28.11 -12.69 -0.59
N THR A 357 27.98 -11.37 -0.54
CA THR A 357 27.23 -10.66 0.51
C THR A 357 25.95 -10.05 -0.05
N VAL A 358 24.97 -9.77 0.80
CA VAL A 358 23.72 -9.10 0.41
C VAL A 358 23.42 -7.95 1.39
N SER A 359 22.97 -6.81 0.86
CA SER A 359 22.55 -5.66 1.66
C SER A 359 21.09 -5.77 2.12
N SER A 360 20.65 -4.91 3.04
CA SER A 360 19.25 -4.82 3.45
C SER A 360 18.28 -4.49 2.30
N GLY A 361 18.78 -3.85 1.24
CA GLY A 361 18.03 -3.52 0.04
C GLY A 361 18.07 -4.58 -1.07
N GLY A 362 18.60 -5.78 -0.81
CA GLY A 362 18.67 -6.88 -1.79
C GLY A 362 19.79 -6.77 -2.82
N THR A 363 20.77 -5.87 -2.63
CA THR A 363 21.96 -5.80 -3.51
C THR A 363 22.96 -6.86 -3.09
N VAL A 364 23.29 -7.76 -4.02
CA VAL A 364 24.27 -8.83 -3.87
C VAL A 364 25.62 -8.37 -4.41
N THR A 365 26.70 -8.54 -3.64
CA THR A 365 28.08 -8.25 -4.05
C THR A 365 28.87 -9.55 -4.14
N ALA A 366 29.45 -9.81 -5.31
CA ALA A 366 30.29 -10.98 -5.55
C ALA A 366 31.73 -10.71 -5.07
N LYS A 367 32.25 -11.56 -4.19
CA LYS A 367 33.55 -11.36 -3.53
C LYS A 367 34.64 -12.32 -3.94
N ARG A 368 34.29 -13.57 -4.20
CA ARG A 368 35.25 -14.61 -4.59
C ARG A 368 34.52 -15.72 -5.33
N GLU A 369 35.22 -16.35 -6.26
CA GLU A 369 34.76 -17.57 -6.94
C GLU A 369 34.12 -18.59 -5.97
N GLY A 370 32.97 -19.13 -6.37
CA GLY A 370 32.24 -20.16 -5.63
C GLY A 370 30.72 -19.98 -5.70
N THR A 371 30.00 -20.65 -4.79
CA THR A 371 28.53 -20.52 -4.70
C THR A 371 28.07 -20.10 -3.31
N ALA A 372 27.08 -19.22 -3.24
CA ALA A 372 26.40 -18.82 -2.01
C ALA A 372 24.88 -18.80 -2.24
N THR A 373 24.09 -19.09 -1.22
CA THR A 373 22.63 -18.95 -1.27
C THR A 373 22.23 -17.70 -0.51
N ILE A 374 21.55 -16.78 -1.19
CA ILE A 374 20.95 -15.61 -0.58
C ILE A 374 19.52 -15.93 -0.18
N THR A 375 19.17 -15.66 1.08
CA THR A 375 17.84 -15.94 1.63
C THR A 375 17.19 -14.64 2.09
N VAL A 376 15.95 -14.41 1.66
CA VAL A 376 15.07 -13.36 2.21
C VAL A 376 14.06 -14.00 3.17
N THR A 377 13.82 -13.35 4.30
CA THR A 377 12.92 -13.84 5.37
C THR A 377 11.99 -12.71 5.85
N THR A 378 10.68 -12.98 5.89
CA THR A 378 9.66 -12.04 6.41
C THR A 378 9.62 -12.05 7.94
N TYR A 379 8.98 -11.06 8.58
CA TYR A 379 8.87 -10.97 10.04
C TYR A 379 8.24 -12.23 10.70
N ASN A 380 7.35 -12.92 9.99
CA ASN A 380 6.69 -14.13 10.45
C ASN A 380 7.32 -15.44 9.91
N GLY A 381 8.55 -15.35 9.38
CA GLY A 381 9.37 -16.52 9.06
C GLY A 381 9.14 -17.18 7.70
N LYS A 382 8.43 -16.53 6.75
CA LYS A 382 8.36 -17.02 5.36
C LYS A 382 9.67 -16.69 4.64
N THR A 383 10.14 -17.61 3.80
CA THR A 383 11.46 -17.49 3.15
C THR A 383 11.41 -17.71 1.65
N ALA A 384 12.29 -17.04 0.92
CA ALA A 384 12.63 -17.35 -0.46
C ALA A 384 14.15 -17.26 -0.67
N THR A 385 14.68 -18.05 -1.60
CA THR A 385 16.13 -18.22 -1.77
C THR A 385 16.56 -18.04 -3.22
N CYS A 386 17.76 -17.49 -3.42
CA CYS A 386 18.43 -17.39 -4.71
C CYS A 386 19.85 -17.96 -4.60
N LYS A 387 20.21 -18.89 -5.51
CA LYS A 387 21.57 -19.42 -5.60
C LYS A 387 22.43 -18.48 -6.44
N VAL A 388 23.43 -17.88 -5.83
CA VAL A 388 24.43 -17.01 -6.45
C VAL A 388 25.67 -17.82 -6.79
N THR A 389 26.08 -17.80 -8.05
CA THR A 389 27.34 -18.39 -8.53
C THR A 389 28.28 -17.24 -8.89
N VAL A 390 29.46 -17.22 -8.29
CA VAL A 390 30.48 -16.22 -8.58
C VAL A 390 31.54 -16.88 -9.46
N THR A 391 31.76 -16.31 -10.65
CA THR A 391 32.83 -16.72 -11.56
C THR A 391 34.08 -15.87 -11.31
N PRO A 392 35.29 -16.42 -11.53
CA PRO A 392 36.51 -15.67 -11.35
C PRO A 392 36.59 -14.49 -12.34
N GLU A 393 37.33 -13.46 -11.97
CA GLU A 393 37.69 -12.35 -12.85
C GLU A 393 38.52 -12.85 -14.04
N ILE A 394 38.16 -12.43 -15.25
CA ILE A 394 38.92 -12.75 -16.47
C ILE A 394 39.89 -11.59 -16.74
N LYS A 395 41.18 -11.81 -16.48
CA LYS A 395 42.21 -10.77 -16.62
C LYS A 395 42.72 -10.64 -18.06
N VAL A 396 43.03 -9.41 -18.48
CA VAL A 396 43.74 -9.14 -19.73
C VAL A 396 45.11 -9.81 -19.70
N SER A 397 45.36 -10.64 -20.70
CA SER A 397 46.63 -11.36 -20.90
C SER A 397 47.56 -10.63 -21.87
N SER A 398 47.02 -9.96 -22.89
CA SER A 398 47.78 -9.10 -23.81
C SER A 398 46.92 -7.96 -24.36
N VAL A 399 47.59 -6.88 -24.78
CA VAL A 399 47.02 -5.78 -25.56
C VAL A 399 47.68 -5.81 -26.94
N THR A 400 46.95 -5.43 -27.98
CA THR A 400 47.46 -5.29 -29.35
C THR A 400 47.03 -3.95 -29.94
N VAL A 401 47.96 -3.20 -30.53
CA VAL A 401 47.72 -1.89 -31.17
C VAL A 401 47.85 -2.00 -32.69
N ASP A 402 46.83 -1.54 -33.42
CA ASP A 402 46.78 -1.53 -34.88
C ASP A 402 46.46 -0.13 -35.43
N PRO A 403 47.25 0.41 -36.39
CA PRO A 403 48.49 -0.15 -36.95
C PRO A 403 49.67 -0.15 -35.98
N SER A 404 50.56 -1.15 -36.08
CA SER A 404 51.79 -1.24 -35.25
C SER A 404 52.87 -0.21 -35.63
N SER A 405 52.70 0.45 -36.78
CA SER A 405 53.55 1.56 -37.21
C SER A 405 52.77 2.53 -38.09
N LEU A 406 53.01 3.82 -37.90
CA LEU A 406 52.29 4.89 -38.57
C LEU A 406 53.28 5.96 -39.02
N THR A 407 53.07 6.55 -40.21
CA THR A 407 53.83 7.70 -40.68
C THR A 407 52.87 8.83 -41.04
N LEU A 408 53.02 9.98 -40.40
CA LEU A 408 52.19 11.17 -40.60
C LEU A 408 53.03 12.38 -41.05
N GLU A 409 52.42 13.34 -41.73
CA GLU A 409 53.01 14.68 -41.87
C GLU A 409 52.58 15.59 -40.71
N VAL A 410 53.37 16.61 -40.39
CA VAL A 410 52.99 17.60 -39.37
C VAL A 410 51.61 18.20 -39.67
N GLY A 411 50.72 18.17 -38.68
CA GLY A 411 49.34 18.65 -38.79
C GLY A 411 48.31 17.57 -39.15
N ASP A 412 48.75 16.40 -39.65
CA ASP A 412 47.86 15.27 -39.90
C ASP A 412 47.49 14.56 -38.59
N SER A 413 46.38 13.83 -38.62
CA SER A 413 45.94 13.00 -37.50
C SER A 413 45.37 11.68 -38.00
N GLU A 414 45.52 10.61 -37.22
CA GLU A 414 45.00 9.28 -37.53
C GLU A 414 44.57 8.57 -36.24
N TYR A 415 43.68 7.57 -36.35
CA TYR A 415 43.26 6.76 -35.21
C TYR A 415 44.07 5.47 -35.12
N LEU A 416 44.50 5.14 -33.90
CA LEU A 416 44.95 3.80 -33.54
C LEU A 416 43.81 3.05 -32.85
N SER A 417 43.72 1.75 -33.11
CA SER A 417 42.84 0.85 -32.39
C SER A 417 43.66 0.00 -31.42
N ALA A 418 43.10 -0.26 -30.24
CA ALA A 418 43.65 -1.18 -29.27
C ALA A 418 42.64 -2.30 -29.00
N SER A 419 43.12 -3.52 -28.90
CA SER A 419 42.33 -4.71 -28.59
C SER A 419 42.99 -5.50 -27.48
N VAL A 420 42.18 -6.08 -26.57
CA VAL A 420 42.65 -6.88 -25.45
C VAL A 420 42.34 -8.36 -25.68
N TYR A 421 43.19 -9.25 -25.18
CA TYR A 421 42.95 -10.69 -25.16
C TYR A 421 43.01 -11.24 -23.72
N PRO A 422 42.07 -12.11 -23.31
CA PRO A 422 40.91 -12.55 -24.09
C PRO A 422 39.88 -11.42 -24.25
N ALA A 423 39.10 -11.46 -25.34
CA ALA A 423 38.13 -10.41 -25.66
C ALA A 423 36.95 -10.32 -24.66
N ASN A 424 36.81 -11.30 -23.77
CA ASN A 424 35.83 -11.31 -22.67
C ASN A 424 36.47 -11.00 -21.31
N ALA A 425 37.61 -10.30 -21.29
CA ALA A 425 38.18 -9.78 -20.06
C ALA A 425 37.12 -8.96 -19.30
N THR A 426 37.14 -9.04 -17.97
CA THR A 426 36.14 -8.36 -17.11
C THR A 426 36.30 -6.84 -17.16
N ASP A 427 37.52 -6.36 -17.40
CA ASP A 427 37.86 -4.97 -17.71
C ASP A 427 38.75 -4.96 -18.97
N ASP A 428 38.24 -4.36 -20.04
CA ASP A 428 38.89 -4.27 -21.35
C ASP A 428 39.38 -2.86 -21.68
N SER A 429 39.32 -1.95 -20.72
CA SER A 429 39.76 -0.57 -20.89
C SER A 429 41.28 -0.47 -21.09
N VAL A 430 41.69 0.54 -21.87
CA VAL A 430 43.09 0.87 -22.10
C VAL A 430 43.32 2.37 -22.04
N GLU A 431 44.45 2.76 -21.46
CA GLU A 431 44.93 4.14 -21.42
C GLU A 431 45.98 4.39 -22.49
N TRP A 432 45.89 5.54 -23.16
CA TRP A 432 46.79 5.94 -24.25
C TRP A 432 47.83 6.95 -23.79
N GLU A 433 49.08 6.75 -24.18
CA GLU A 433 50.19 7.64 -23.87
C GLU A 433 51.12 7.83 -25.08
N SER A 434 51.64 9.04 -25.26
CA SER A 434 52.73 9.32 -26.20
C SER A 434 54.06 9.43 -25.48
N SER A 435 55.07 8.73 -25.97
CA SER A 435 56.43 8.83 -25.41
C SER A 435 57.08 10.20 -25.61
N ASP A 436 56.57 11.00 -26.55
CA ASP A 436 57.04 12.37 -26.82
C ASP A 436 55.91 13.23 -27.39
N THR A 437 55.26 13.99 -26.50
CA THR A 437 54.16 14.89 -26.86
C THR A 437 54.57 16.09 -27.70
N SER A 438 55.87 16.42 -27.77
CA SER A 438 56.38 17.45 -28.66
C SER A 438 56.45 17.00 -30.13
N VAL A 439 56.51 15.69 -30.36
CA VAL A 439 56.48 15.06 -31.69
C VAL A 439 55.04 14.71 -32.09
N ALA A 440 54.26 14.10 -31.19
CA ALA A 440 52.85 13.78 -31.42
C ALA A 440 52.07 13.58 -30.13
N THR A 441 50.80 13.99 -30.14
CA THR A 441 49.86 13.80 -29.03
C THR A 441 48.86 12.69 -29.34
N VAL A 442 48.32 12.05 -28.29
CA VAL A 442 47.23 11.06 -28.41
C VAL A 442 46.14 11.38 -27.39
N ASN A 443 44.87 11.19 -27.76
CA ASN A 443 43.75 11.34 -26.84
C ASN A 443 43.21 10.00 -26.31
N SER A 444 42.23 10.02 -25.41
CA SER A 444 41.63 8.81 -24.82
C SER A 444 40.94 7.88 -25.83
N SER A 445 40.60 8.36 -27.02
CA SER A 445 40.01 7.56 -28.10
C SER A 445 41.07 6.98 -29.05
N GLY A 446 42.36 7.13 -28.76
CA GLY A 446 43.44 6.67 -29.63
C GLY A 446 43.70 7.55 -30.86
N LYS A 447 43.17 8.78 -30.91
CA LYS A 447 43.46 9.73 -32.01
C LYS A 447 44.83 10.35 -31.82
N VAL A 448 45.75 10.07 -32.73
CA VAL A 448 47.11 10.59 -32.74
C VAL A 448 47.18 11.83 -33.63
N THR A 449 47.77 12.92 -33.15
CA THR A 449 47.97 14.17 -33.91
C THR A 449 49.45 14.50 -34.00
N ALA A 450 49.96 14.69 -35.22
CA ALA A 450 51.37 14.98 -35.48
C ALA A 450 51.70 16.46 -35.23
N VAL A 451 52.69 16.73 -34.37
CA VAL A 451 53.05 18.08 -33.90
C VAL A 451 54.33 18.59 -34.56
N ALA A 452 55.39 17.76 -34.59
CA ALA A 452 56.69 18.16 -35.15
C ALA A 452 57.42 16.96 -35.78
N PRO A 453 58.34 17.17 -36.74
CA PRO A 453 59.10 16.08 -37.35
C PRO A 453 59.92 15.33 -36.30
N GLY A 454 59.85 14.00 -36.30
CA GLY A 454 60.48 13.19 -35.27
C GLY A 454 59.96 11.76 -35.24
N SER A 455 60.25 11.04 -34.16
CA SER A 455 59.70 9.70 -33.92
C SER A 455 59.22 9.59 -32.49
N ALA A 456 58.04 8.99 -32.30
CA ALA A 456 57.43 8.76 -31.00
C ALA A 456 56.84 7.34 -30.94
N ARG A 457 56.55 6.85 -29.74
CA ARG A 457 55.75 5.65 -29.51
C ARG A 457 54.42 6.05 -28.91
N ILE A 458 53.34 5.53 -29.48
CA ILE A 458 52.01 5.67 -28.94
C ILE A 458 51.61 4.34 -28.31
N THR A 459 51.45 4.32 -26.99
CA THR A 459 51.27 3.10 -26.20
C THR A 459 49.84 3.01 -25.68
N ALA A 460 49.22 1.84 -25.78
CA ALA A 460 47.97 1.52 -25.09
C ALA A 460 48.25 0.54 -23.95
N THR A 461 47.80 0.86 -22.73
CA THR A 461 48.06 0.06 -21.52
C THR A 461 46.75 -0.30 -20.83
N SER A 462 46.51 -1.59 -20.54
CA SER A 462 45.35 -2.03 -19.75
C SER A 462 45.54 -1.75 -18.25
N GLU A 463 44.45 -1.72 -17.48
CA GLU A 463 44.42 -1.52 -16.02
C GLU A 463 45.46 -2.39 -15.27
N ASN A 464 45.63 -3.65 -15.70
CA ASN A 464 46.56 -4.60 -15.09
C ASN A 464 48.00 -4.54 -15.64
N GLY A 465 48.34 -3.50 -16.41
CA GLY A 465 49.68 -3.19 -16.87
C GLY A 465 50.17 -3.96 -18.11
N ARG A 466 49.27 -4.60 -18.89
CA ARG A 466 49.63 -5.14 -20.21
C ARG A 466 49.59 -4.01 -21.23
N TYR A 467 50.51 -4.01 -22.19
CA TYR A 467 50.59 -2.91 -23.15
C TYR A 467 51.11 -3.38 -24.51
N ASP A 468 50.81 -2.59 -25.53
CA ASP A 468 51.44 -2.63 -26.85
C ASP A 468 51.54 -1.22 -27.41
N TYR A 469 52.32 -1.01 -28.47
CA TYR A 469 52.59 0.33 -29.00
C TYR A 469 52.71 0.39 -30.52
N CYS A 470 52.25 1.52 -31.06
CA CYS A 470 52.52 1.92 -32.44
C CYS A 470 53.81 2.73 -32.51
N ARG A 471 54.65 2.43 -33.51
CA ARG A 471 55.83 3.25 -33.86
C ARG A 471 55.41 4.36 -34.81
N LEU A 472 55.44 5.60 -34.32
CA LEU A 472 55.08 6.78 -35.11
C LEU A 472 56.34 7.47 -35.66
N THR A 473 56.33 7.78 -36.96
CA THR A 473 57.29 8.70 -37.59
C THR A 473 56.54 9.90 -38.15
N VAL A 474 56.91 11.10 -37.70
CA VAL A 474 56.36 12.35 -38.22
C VAL A 474 57.35 12.97 -39.20
N LYS A 475 56.91 13.21 -40.43
CA LYS A 475 57.69 13.90 -41.47
C LYS A 475 57.32 15.38 -41.51
N ALA A 476 58.28 16.22 -41.91
CA ALA A 476 57.99 17.61 -42.25
C ALA A 476 56.95 17.63 -43.38
N SER A 477 55.92 18.47 -43.26
CA SER A 477 54.90 18.56 -44.30
C SER A 477 55.53 19.01 -45.62
N THR A 478 55.20 18.30 -46.71
CA THR A 478 55.60 18.68 -48.08
C THR A 478 54.56 19.54 -48.78
N LYS A 479 53.42 19.80 -48.11
CA LYS A 479 52.46 20.81 -48.55
C LYS A 479 53.05 22.19 -48.25
N LEU A 480 53.30 22.96 -49.30
CA LEU A 480 53.54 24.39 -49.21
C LEU A 480 52.31 25.04 -48.58
N ASN A 481 52.35 25.23 -47.28
CA ASN A 481 51.42 26.10 -46.58
C ASN A 481 51.67 27.53 -47.07
N PHE A 482 50.93 27.95 -48.09
CA PHE A 482 50.60 29.36 -48.20
C PHE A 482 49.71 29.68 -47.01
N SER A 483 50.31 30.13 -45.92
CA SER A 483 49.63 31.04 -45.01
C SER A 483 49.26 32.24 -45.88
N VAL A 484 47.99 32.36 -46.26
CA VAL A 484 47.49 33.62 -46.83
C VAL A 484 47.58 34.62 -45.68
N PRO A 485 48.51 35.59 -45.73
CA PRO A 485 48.51 36.67 -44.74
C PRO A 485 47.18 37.39 -44.89
N GLU A 486 46.63 37.89 -43.79
CA GLU A 486 45.46 38.78 -43.74
C GLU A 486 45.25 39.52 -45.07
N LEU A 487 44.08 39.31 -45.71
CA LEU A 487 43.63 40.10 -46.86
C LEU A 487 43.41 41.55 -46.40
N ASN A 488 44.49 42.28 -46.23
CA ASN A 488 44.51 43.73 -46.05
C ASN A 488 44.93 44.39 -47.38
N HIS A 489 44.34 43.91 -48.49
CA HIS A 489 44.47 44.58 -49.77
C HIS A 489 43.52 45.77 -49.78
N ASN A 490 44.08 46.97 -49.61
CA ASN A 490 43.37 48.21 -49.86
C ASN A 490 43.21 48.31 -51.39
N TYR A 491 42.10 47.82 -51.93
CA TYR A 491 41.79 47.96 -53.34
C TYR A 491 41.79 49.46 -53.69
N GLY A 492 42.49 49.83 -54.76
CA GLY A 492 42.55 51.22 -55.24
C GLY A 492 41.17 51.80 -55.54
N PRO A 493 41.07 53.10 -55.90
CA PRO A 493 39.79 53.81 -56.00
C PRO A 493 38.75 53.02 -56.79
N MET A 494 37.70 52.57 -56.09
CA MET A 494 36.57 51.86 -56.69
C MET A 494 35.93 52.77 -57.73
N THR A 495 35.88 52.31 -58.98
CA THR A 495 35.24 53.06 -60.06
C THR A 495 33.79 52.62 -60.15
N ILE A 496 32.88 53.44 -59.63
CA ILE A 496 31.43 53.24 -59.80
C ILE A 496 31.06 53.79 -61.18
N VAL A 497 30.72 52.90 -62.13
CA VAL A 497 30.28 53.31 -63.47
C VAL A 497 28.76 53.39 -63.50
N TYR A 498 28.22 54.62 -63.49
CA TYR A 498 26.78 54.86 -63.62
C TYR A 498 26.35 54.83 -65.09
N ARG A 499 25.38 53.97 -65.44
CA ARG A 499 24.69 54.02 -66.74
C ARG A 499 23.20 54.24 -66.51
N SER A 500 22.81 55.52 -66.62
CA SER A 500 21.48 56.05 -66.27
C SER A 500 20.36 55.61 -67.22
N GLY A 501 19.21 55.30 -66.62
CA GLY A 501 17.88 55.57 -67.20
C GLY A 501 17.09 56.64 -66.41
N SER A 502 17.28 56.77 -65.09
CA SER A 502 16.59 57.76 -64.22
C SER A 502 17.42 58.09 -62.97
N THR A 503 17.19 59.26 -62.36
CA THR A 503 18.01 59.95 -61.33
C THR A 503 18.09 59.24 -59.96
N VAL A 504 19.26 58.66 -59.64
CA VAL A 504 19.72 58.39 -58.26
C VAL A 504 20.81 59.43 -57.93
N THR A 505 20.64 60.21 -56.87
CA THR A 505 21.64 61.17 -56.39
C THR A 505 22.29 60.66 -55.11
N ASN A 506 23.63 60.62 -55.06
CA ASN A 506 24.47 60.24 -53.92
C ASN A 506 24.32 58.77 -53.46
N PHE A 507 24.79 57.83 -54.30
CA PHE A 507 24.99 56.44 -53.90
C PHE A 507 26.39 56.26 -53.29
N LEU A 508 26.47 55.81 -52.04
CA LEU A 508 27.72 55.49 -51.34
C LEU A 508 27.65 54.07 -50.77
N VAL A 509 28.70 53.28 -51.00
CA VAL A 509 28.91 51.97 -50.34
C VAL A 509 29.97 52.22 -49.28
N ASN A 510 29.57 52.22 -48.01
CA ASN A 510 30.39 52.83 -46.96
C ASN A 510 31.18 51.83 -46.10
N ASP A 511 30.87 50.54 -46.09
CA ASP A 511 31.65 49.55 -45.33
C ASP A 511 31.55 48.14 -45.94
N PHE A 512 32.69 47.44 -45.99
CA PHE A 512 32.77 46.00 -46.29
C PHE A 512 33.22 45.27 -45.04
N THR A 513 32.56 44.15 -44.72
CA THR A 513 33.01 43.23 -43.68
C THR A 513 33.20 41.84 -44.28
N PHE A 514 34.41 41.28 -44.11
CA PHE A 514 34.74 39.94 -44.57
C PHE A 514 34.44 38.95 -43.45
N THR A 515 33.27 38.33 -43.50
CA THR A 515 32.91 37.30 -42.52
C THR A 515 33.39 35.95 -43.04
N SER A 516 34.51 35.43 -42.52
CA SER A 516 34.98 34.07 -42.82
C SER A 516 34.10 33.02 -42.11
N GLY A 517 32.88 32.85 -42.62
CA GLY A 517 31.93 31.85 -42.17
C GLY A 517 31.99 30.61 -43.06
N LYS A 518 32.17 29.44 -42.45
CA LYS A 518 32.10 28.13 -43.11
C LYS A 518 30.80 27.98 -43.91
N LEU A 519 30.89 27.82 -45.23
CA LEU A 519 29.84 27.15 -46.01
C LEU A 519 30.43 26.27 -47.12
N GLN A 520 29.71 25.18 -47.37
CA GLN A 520 30.06 24.05 -48.23
C GLN A 520 30.15 24.47 -49.71
N PHE A 521 30.96 23.75 -50.50
CA PHE A 521 31.07 23.83 -51.97
C PHE A 521 31.91 24.97 -52.59
N GLY A 522 33.06 25.32 -52.01
CA GLY A 522 34.13 25.98 -52.79
C GLY A 522 33.83 27.39 -53.32
N LYS A 523 32.93 28.14 -52.66
CA LYS A 523 32.64 29.56 -52.92
C LYS A 523 33.03 30.45 -51.73
N ALA A 524 33.33 31.72 -51.99
CA ALA A 524 33.59 32.77 -51.00
C ALA A 524 32.44 33.78 -50.99
N ARG A 525 31.93 34.12 -49.81
CA ARG A 525 30.81 35.05 -49.63
C ARG A 525 31.32 36.46 -49.34
N LEU A 526 30.79 37.45 -50.05
CA LEU A 526 31.06 38.88 -49.86
C LEU A 526 29.78 39.56 -49.39
N GLU A 527 29.90 40.37 -48.34
CA GLU A 527 28.79 41.15 -47.77
C GLU A 527 29.10 42.65 -47.94
N ALA A 528 28.15 43.41 -48.49
CA ALA A 528 28.29 44.84 -48.75
C ALA A 528 27.03 45.60 -48.36
N THR A 529 27.19 46.80 -47.79
CA THR A 529 26.06 47.67 -47.46
C THR A 529 25.99 48.84 -48.44
N ALA A 530 24.91 48.90 -49.19
CA ALA A 530 24.62 49.99 -50.12
C ALA A 530 23.71 51.03 -49.49
N GLN A 531 24.09 52.32 -49.56
CA GLN A 531 23.28 53.44 -49.09
C GLN A 531 22.98 54.45 -50.20
N GLY A 532 21.74 54.96 -50.22
CA GLY A 532 21.34 56.01 -51.16
C GLY A 532 19.90 56.48 -50.97
N SER A 533 19.46 57.40 -51.83
CA SER A 533 18.09 57.94 -51.82
C SER A 533 17.43 57.73 -53.18
N VAL A 534 16.18 57.27 -53.19
CA VAL A 534 15.37 57.14 -54.43
C VAL A 534 14.26 58.19 -54.49
N GLY A 535 13.99 58.71 -55.69
CA GLY A 535 12.83 59.58 -55.97
C GLY A 535 11.49 58.82 -56.01
N SER A 536 10.41 59.48 -56.41
CA SER A 536 9.05 58.92 -56.37
C SER A 536 8.84 57.73 -57.33
N GLY A 537 8.36 56.59 -56.80
CA GLY A 537 8.05 55.35 -57.52
C GLY A 537 8.80 54.14 -56.95
N SER A 538 8.15 52.97 -56.83
CA SER A 538 8.82 51.74 -56.37
C SER A 538 9.87 51.33 -57.40
N GLN A 539 11.14 51.31 -57.01
CA GLN A 539 12.25 50.96 -57.89
C GLN A 539 12.99 49.73 -57.37
N TYR A 540 13.33 48.82 -58.29
CA TYR A 540 14.24 47.72 -58.01
C TYR A 540 15.68 48.21 -58.17
N PHE A 541 16.52 47.86 -57.20
CA PHE A 541 17.94 48.15 -57.23
C PHE A 541 18.72 46.85 -57.43
N TYR A 542 19.55 46.82 -58.47
CA TYR A 542 20.41 45.68 -58.79
C TYR A 542 21.86 46.12 -58.70
N VAL A 543 22.68 45.29 -58.06
CA VAL A 543 24.13 45.43 -58.06
C VAL A 543 24.72 44.18 -58.66
N ARG A 544 25.52 44.37 -59.70
CA ARG A 544 26.43 43.35 -60.21
C ARG A 544 27.82 43.62 -59.64
N ILE A 545 28.46 42.57 -59.15
CA ILE A 545 29.89 42.56 -58.88
C ILE A 545 30.64 41.90 -60.03
N ASN A 546 31.74 42.52 -60.46
CA ASN A 546 32.68 41.96 -61.42
C ASN A 546 34.08 41.94 -60.78
N LEU A 547 34.73 40.78 -60.80
CA LEU A 547 36.13 40.63 -60.38
C LEU A 547 37.02 40.68 -61.61
N TYR A 548 38.04 41.55 -61.64
CA TYR A 548 38.99 41.63 -62.75
C TYR A 548 40.42 41.35 -62.28
N ASP A 549 41.24 40.74 -63.14
CA ASP A 549 42.68 40.65 -62.91
C ASP A 549 43.38 42.00 -63.16
N ALA A 550 44.70 42.06 -62.88
CA ALA A 550 45.51 43.27 -63.09
C ALA A 550 45.59 43.73 -64.57
N GLY A 551 45.23 42.86 -65.52
CA GLY A 551 45.16 43.16 -66.95
C GLY A 551 43.77 43.61 -67.42
N GLY A 552 42.78 43.67 -66.53
CA GLY A 552 41.39 44.06 -66.83
C GLY A 552 40.53 42.94 -67.41
N LYS A 553 40.94 41.68 -67.31
CA LYS A 553 40.12 40.52 -67.75
C LYS A 553 39.14 40.13 -66.63
N LEU A 554 37.87 39.92 -66.98
CA LEU A 554 36.84 39.44 -66.04
C LEU A 554 37.16 38.01 -65.58
N LEU A 555 37.25 37.82 -64.27
CA LEU A 555 37.56 36.57 -63.59
C LEU A 555 36.28 35.87 -63.10
N ASP A 556 35.37 36.63 -62.49
CA ASP A 556 34.08 36.13 -62.00
C ASP A 556 33.04 37.25 -61.89
N THR A 557 31.76 36.91 -61.89
CA THR A 557 30.67 37.86 -61.72
C THR A 557 29.52 37.25 -60.93
N ASP A 558 28.92 38.06 -60.07
CA ASP A 558 27.71 37.68 -59.36
C ASP A 558 26.77 38.89 -59.18
N TYR A 559 25.52 38.62 -58.80
CA TYR A 559 24.45 39.61 -58.78
C TYR A 559 23.65 39.54 -57.48
N SER A 560 23.30 40.71 -56.95
CA SER A 560 22.38 40.86 -55.82
C SER A 560 21.36 41.96 -56.13
N SER A 561 20.11 41.76 -55.71
CA SER A 561 19.03 42.72 -55.96
C SER A 561 18.18 42.92 -54.71
N LYS A 562 17.70 44.15 -54.51
CA LYS A 562 16.76 44.49 -53.45
C LYS A 562 15.73 45.51 -53.92
N SER A 563 14.47 45.29 -53.53
CA SER A 563 13.39 46.25 -53.73
C SER A 563 13.43 47.31 -52.63
N VAL A 564 13.29 48.59 -52.99
CA VAL A 564 13.28 49.72 -52.06
C VAL A 564 11.99 50.54 -52.22
N GLY A 565 11.33 50.84 -51.11
CA GLY A 565 10.07 51.60 -51.08
C GLY A 565 10.22 53.09 -51.39
N ASN A 566 9.09 53.76 -51.66
CA ASN A 566 9.02 55.15 -52.13
C ASN A 566 9.71 56.17 -51.18
N ASN A 567 10.47 57.11 -51.76
CA ASN A 567 10.91 58.37 -51.12
C ASN A 567 11.64 58.17 -49.78
N GLN A 568 12.53 57.18 -49.71
CA GLN A 568 13.30 56.86 -48.50
C GLN A 568 14.80 56.82 -48.79
N ASP A 569 15.57 57.29 -47.82
CA ASP A 569 16.98 56.90 -47.69
C ASP A 569 17.01 55.42 -47.28
N PHE A 570 17.81 54.61 -47.98
CA PHE A 570 17.91 53.19 -47.71
C PHE A 570 19.34 52.80 -47.34
N ALA A 571 19.46 51.79 -46.48
CA ALA A 571 20.68 51.04 -46.24
C ALA A 571 20.31 49.56 -46.41
N VAL A 572 20.88 48.90 -47.42
CA VAL A 572 20.57 47.49 -47.71
C VAL A 572 21.84 46.66 -47.72
N GLU A 573 21.80 45.54 -47.00
CA GLU A 573 22.84 44.53 -47.06
C GLU A 573 22.65 43.66 -48.31
N MET A 574 23.75 43.41 -48.99
CA MET A 574 23.83 42.62 -50.21
C MET A 574 24.89 41.54 -50.03
N THR A 575 24.57 40.34 -50.49
CA THR A 575 25.50 39.20 -50.47
C THR A 575 25.81 38.72 -51.88
N PHE A 576 27.07 38.36 -52.12
CA PHE A 576 27.58 37.81 -53.39
C PHE A 576 28.42 36.56 -53.11
N ASP A 577 28.25 35.51 -53.92
CA ASP A 577 28.96 34.23 -53.81
C ASP A 577 29.89 34.00 -55.01
N VAL A 578 31.16 34.34 -54.83
CA VAL A 578 32.21 34.31 -55.87
C VAL A 578 33.19 33.16 -55.70
N ASP A 579 33.89 32.76 -56.76
CA ASP A 579 34.97 31.76 -56.69
C ASP A 579 36.15 32.28 -55.85
N PRO A 580 36.60 31.56 -54.79
CA PRO A 580 37.70 31.97 -53.93
C PRO A 580 39.02 32.15 -54.69
N THR A 581 39.23 31.37 -55.75
CA THR A 581 40.41 31.42 -56.60
C THR A 581 40.40 32.69 -57.44
N ALA A 582 39.25 33.03 -58.03
CA ALA A 582 39.06 34.29 -58.77
C ALA A 582 39.21 35.50 -57.84
N LEU A 583 38.66 35.43 -56.63
CA LEU A 583 38.77 36.47 -55.61
C LEU A 583 40.22 36.71 -55.17
N SER A 584 41.01 35.65 -55.00
CA SER A 584 42.43 35.76 -54.66
C SER A 584 43.31 36.38 -55.77
N GLN A 585 42.85 36.33 -57.02
CA GLN A 585 43.55 36.85 -58.21
C GLN A 585 43.03 38.21 -58.67
N ALA A 586 41.91 38.67 -58.11
CA ALA A 586 41.28 39.92 -58.47
C ALA A 586 42.14 41.12 -58.03
N ALA A 587 42.48 41.98 -58.98
CA ALA A 587 43.19 43.24 -58.73
C ALA A 587 42.22 44.42 -58.61
N SER A 588 41.02 44.33 -59.17
CA SER A 588 39.95 45.32 -59.02
C SER A 588 38.57 44.68 -58.97
N ILE A 589 37.65 45.39 -58.32
CA ILE A 589 36.25 45.03 -58.19
C ILE A 589 35.43 46.18 -58.78
N GLU A 590 34.55 45.88 -59.73
CA GLU A 590 33.62 46.86 -60.29
C GLU A 590 32.20 46.54 -59.83
N PHE A 591 31.54 47.57 -59.32
CA PHE A 591 30.11 47.52 -59.02
C PHE A 591 29.35 48.28 -60.10
N VAL A 592 28.39 47.58 -60.71
CA VAL A 592 27.47 48.22 -61.66
C VAL A 592 26.08 48.19 -61.06
N SER A 593 25.55 49.38 -60.78
CA SER A 593 24.19 49.55 -60.29
C SER A 593 23.22 49.85 -61.43
N TYR A 594 22.02 49.29 -61.33
CA TYR A 594 20.90 49.56 -62.22
C TYR A 594 19.66 49.88 -61.40
N SER A 595 18.88 50.87 -61.85
CA SER A 595 17.55 51.18 -61.31
C SER A 595 16.49 51.04 -62.40
N GLY A 596 15.32 50.49 -62.04
CA GLY A 596 14.20 50.35 -62.98
C GLY A 596 12.87 49.99 -62.30
N ASP A 597 11.78 50.24 -63.02
CA ASP A 597 10.40 50.12 -62.51
C ASP A 597 9.86 48.67 -62.49
N LYS A 598 10.64 47.68 -62.92
CA LYS A 598 10.24 46.26 -63.01
C LYS A 598 11.38 45.30 -62.64
N ALA A 599 11.01 44.15 -62.10
CA ALA A 599 11.87 42.98 -61.94
C ALA A 599 12.41 42.51 -63.31
N VAL A 600 13.71 42.24 -63.45
CA VAL A 600 14.26 41.62 -64.67
C VAL A 600 13.83 40.15 -64.71
N PRO A 601 13.24 39.62 -65.81
CA PRO A 601 12.76 38.25 -65.87
C PRO A 601 13.90 37.22 -65.74
N GLY A 602 13.80 36.32 -64.75
CA GLY A 602 14.80 35.28 -64.47
C GLY A 602 15.40 35.33 -63.06
N LEU A 603 14.99 36.28 -62.23
CA LEU A 603 15.45 36.45 -60.85
C LEU A 603 14.22 36.51 -59.94
N VAL A 604 13.90 35.38 -59.31
CA VAL A 604 12.86 35.28 -58.28
C VAL A 604 13.38 35.99 -57.04
N GLU A 605 12.58 36.89 -56.46
CA GLU A 605 12.90 37.52 -55.18
C GLU A 605 13.08 36.45 -54.09
N PRO A 606 14.08 36.57 -53.20
CA PRO A 606 14.04 35.85 -51.93
C PRO A 606 12.91 36.46 -51.10
N GLU A 607 11.93 35.64 -50.72
CA GLU A 607 10.86 36.05 -49.82
C GLU A 607 11.46 36.68 -48.54
N THR A 608 11.02 37.90 -48.25
CA THR A 608 11.37 38.67 -47.03
C THR A 608 10.61 38.15 -45.80
N PRO A 609 11.02 38.60 -44.61
CA PRO A 609 11.62 37.79 -43.55
C PRO A 609 10.63 36.82 -42.88
N GLU A 610 11.15 35.69 -42.39
CA GLU A 610 10.41 34.72 -41.58
C GLU A 610 9.59 35.43 -40.48
N PRO A 611 8.25 35.25 -40.45
CA PRO A 611 7.48 35.38 -39.22
C PRO A 611 7.95 34.31 -38.23
N GLU A 612 7.66 34.47 -36.92
CA GLU A 612 7.93 33.48 -35.87
C GLU A 612 7.71 32.05 -36.38
N PRO A 613 8.63 31.10 -36.11
CA PRO A 613 8.77 29.87 -36.89
C PRO A 613 7.42 29.20 -37.00
N GLU A 614 6.89 29.17 -38.23
CA GLU A 614 5.75 28.35 -38.58
C GLU A 614 6.20 26.92 -38.30
N VAL A 615 5.68 26.34 -37.22
CA VAL A 615 5.97 24.97 -36.85
C VAL A 615 5.60 24.14 -38.07
N ASP A 616 6.59 23.52 -38.72
CA ASP A 616 6.36 22.60 -39.82
C ASP A 616 5.25 21.64 -39.37
N PRO A 617 4.04 21.73 -39.94
CA PRO A 617 2.90 20.98 -39.43
C PRO A 617 3.12 19.47 -39.60
N GLU A 618 3.96 19.06 -40.57
CA GLU A 618 4.40 17.68 -40.72
C GLU A 618 5.36 17.27 -39.59
N LYS A 619 6.15 18.21 -39.05
CA LYS A 619 7.03 18.03 -37.89
C LYS A 619 6.26 17.98 -36.57
N GLU A 620 5.24 18.82 -36.40
CA GLU A 620 4.33 18.79 -35.23
C GLU A 620 3.54 17.49 -35.21
N GLU A 621 2.97 17.10 -36.35
CA GLU A 621 2.32 15.81 -36.51
C GLU A 621 3.30 14.64 -36.29
N ALA A 622 4.56 14.76 -36.72
CA ALA A 622 5.58 13.73 -36.48
C ALA A 622 5.90 13.55 -34.99
N MET A 623 5.92 14.64 -34.20
CA MET A 623 6.06 14.57 -32.74
C MET A 623 4.87 13.87 -32.09
N GLU A 624 3.64 14.21 -32.50
CA GLU A 624 2.43 13.56 -31.99
C GLU A 624 2.36 12.07 -32.36
N ILE A 625 2.80 11.70 -33.57
CA ILE A 625 2.93 10.30 -34.02
C ILE A 625 3.88 9.53 -33.09
N GLY A 626 5.03 10.11 -32.75
CA GLY A 626 6.01 9.51 -31.82
C GLY A 626 5.42 9.22 -30.44
N ASP A 627 4.65 10.16 -29.91
CA ASP A 627 3.96 10.00 -28.63
C ASP A 627 2.93 8.86 -28.67
N ARG A 628 2.12 8.77 -29.73
CA ARG A 628 1.13 7.68 -29.89
C ARG A 628 1.77 6.30 -29.98
N MET A 629 2.92 6.18 -30.65
CA MET A 629 3.62 4.89 -30.78
C MET A 629 4.32 4.43 -29.50
N THR A 630 4.58 5.33 -28.55
CA THR A 630 5.31 5.01 -27.31
C THR A 630 4.63 3.89 -26.51
N ASP A 631 3.30 3.89 -26.42
CA ASP A 631 2.58 2.85 -25.70
C ASP A 631 2.56 1.51 -26.46
N HIS A 632 2.57 1.54 -27.80
CA HIS A 632 2.73 0.35 -28.63
C HIS A 632 4.13 -0.25 -28.51
N PHE A 633 5.19 0.57 -28.42
CA PHE A 633 6.54 0.06 -28.16
C PHE A 633 6.67 -0.63 -26.79
N LYS A 634 6.10 -0.03 -25.74
CA LYS A 634 6.05 -0.64 -24.40
C LYS A 634 5.22 -1.92 -24.39
N SER A 635 4.03 -1.89 -25.00
CA SER A 635 3.14 -3.05 -25.11
C SER A 635 3.83 -4.19 -25.87
N GLY A 636 4.44 -3.89 -27.01
CA GLY A 636 5.15 -4.87 -27.81
C GLY A 636 6.31 -5.53 -27.06
N MET A 637 7.11 -4.75 -26.33
CA MET A 637 8.14 -5.31 -25.46
C MET A 637 7.58 -6.16 -24.32
N ASN A 638 6.44 -5.78 -23.74
CA ASN A 638 5.77 -6.58 -22.71
C ASN A 638 5.24 -7.91 -23.27
N HIS A 639 4.78 -7.93 -24.52
CA HIS A 639 4.37 -9.16 -25.20
C HIS A 639 5.56 -10.07 -25.54
N LEU A 640 6.70 -9.49 -25.91
CA LEU A 640 7.93 -10.24 -26.21
C LEU A 640 8.66 -10.73 -24.96
N THR A 641 8.64 -10.01 -23.84
CA THR A 641 9.46 -10.30 -22.65
C THR A 641 9.22 -11.70 -22.05
N PRO A 642 7.98 -12.16 -21.84
CA PRO A 642 7.73 -13.53 -21.39
C PRO A 642 8.31 -14.55 -22.37
N VAL A 643 8.10 -14.34 -23.68
CA VAL A 643 8.62 -15.23 -24.73
C VAL A 643 10.16 -15.25 -24.72
N GLN A 644 10.83 -14.12 -24.45
CA GLN A 644 12.29 -14.03 -24.35
C GLN A 644 12.81 -14.89 -23.19
N GLU A 645 12.16 -14.79 -22.04
CA GLU A 645 12.52 -15.55 -20.85
C GLU A 645 12.36 -17.06 -21.11
N TYR A 646 11.33 -17.47 -21.84
CA TYR A 646 11.11 -18.87 -22.20
C TYR A 646 12.08 -19.36 -23.29
N MET A 647 12.30 -18.58 -24.35
CA MET A 647 13.21 -18.93 -25.45
C MET A 647 14.67 -18.98 -25.02
N SER A 648 15.04 -18.28 -23.94
CA SER A 648 16.36 -18.42 -23.31
C SER A 648 16.62 -19.82 -22.71
N LYS A 649 15.55 -20.56 -22.41
CA LYS A 649 15.60 -21.90 -21.80
C LYS A 649 15.57 -23.02 -22.85
N VAL A 650 15.20 -22.72 -24.09
CA VAL A 650 15.18 -23.69 -25.20
C VAL A 650 16.59 -23.78 -25.81
N PRO A 651 17.24 -24.95 -25.81
CA PRO A 651 18.59 -25.12 -26.38
C PRO A 651 18.59 -24.92 -27.90
N ALA A 652 19.76 -24.72 -28.51
CA ALA A 652 19.86 -24.42 -29.96
C ALA A 652 19.48 -25.64 -30.81
N TYR A 653 19.58 -26.82 -30.21
CA TYR A 653 19.20 -28.10 -30.75
C TYR A 653 18.48 -28.88 -29.64
N SER A 654 17.26 -29.36 -29.91
CA SER A 654 16.44 -30.06 -28.92
C SER A 654 16.71 -31.57 -28.94
N GLU A 655 17.19 -32.11 -27.82
CA GLU A 655 17.27 -33.57 -27.57
C GLU A 655 15.92 -34.15 -27.10
N ASN A 656 14.96 -33.29 -26.70
CA ASN A 656 13.60 -33.67 -26.29
C ASN A 656 12.54 -32.76 -26.94
N PRO A 657 12.26 -32.96 -28.24
CA PRO A 657 11.38 -32.07 -29.01
C PRO A 657 9.95 -31.97 -28.45
N TYR A 658 9.46 -33.05 -27.83
CA TYR A 658 8.10 -33.11 -27.33
C TYR A 658 7.91 -32.30 -26.03
N GLY A 659 8.92 -32.32 -25.15
CA GLY A 659 8.94 -31.47 -23.96
C GLY A 659 9.04 -29.99 -24.35
N ASP A 660 9.94 -29.68 -25.28
CA ASP A 660 10.24 -28.32 -25.72
C ASP A 660 9.07 -27.66 -26.46
N ALA A 661 8.28 -28.43 -27.23
CA ALA A 661 7.09 -27.93 -27.91
C ALA A 661 5.96 -27.48 -26.96
N GLN A 662 5.88 -28.05 -25.74
CA GLN A 662 4.93 -27.56 -24.74
C GLN A 662 5.28 -26.13 -24.26
N TYR A 663 6.56 -25.76 -24.28
CA TYR A 663 7.00 -24.40 -23.95
C TYR A 663 6.70 -23.40 -25.08
N VAL A 664 6.77 -23.85 -26.34
CA VAL A 664 6.40 -23.02 -27.51
C VAL A 664 4.91 -22.68 -27.52
N LYS A 665 4.06 -23.60 -27.06
CA LYS A 665 2.60 -23.40 -26.97
C LYS A 665 2.17 -22.23 -26.06
N PHE A 666 2.96 -21.89 -25.03
CA PHE A 666 2.68 -20.77 -24.13
C PHE A 666 3.02 -19.39 -24.75
N SER A 667 3.63 -19.39 -25.94
CA SER A 667 4.21 -18.20 -26.58
C SER A 667 3.38 -17.66 -27.75
N ILE A 668 2.35 -18.41 -28.19
CA ILE A 668 1.50 -18.05 -29.34
C ILE A 668 0.69 -16.78 -29.03
N ASP A 669 -0.01 -16.74 -27.90
CA ASP A 669 -0.81 -15.56 -27.51
C ASP A 669 0.05 -14.28 -27.41
N GLY A 670 1.30 -14.43 -26.96
CA GLY A 670 2.25 -13.32 -26.86
C GLY A 670 2.71 -12.80 -28.23
N ILE A 671 3.08 -13.69 -29.15
CA ILE A 671 3.53 -13.27 -30.49
C ILE A 671 2.38 -12.78 -31.37
N THR A 672 1.17 -13.33 -31.21
CA THR A 672 -0.05 -12.81 -31.85
C THR A 672 -0.45 -11.44 -31.29
N SER A 673 -0.32 -11.23 -29.97
CA SER A 673 -0.58 -9.89 -29.39
C SER A 673 0.48 -8.87 -29.81
N PHE A 674 1.74 -9.31 -29.97
CA PHE A 674 2.82 -8.49 -30.49
C PHE A 674 2.58 -8.04 -31.94
N GLN A 675 2.05 -8.93 -32.80
CA GLN A 675 1.69 -8.60 -34.18
C GLN A 675 0.79 -7.36 -34.25
N SER A 676 -0.23 -7.29 -33.38
CA SER A 676 -1.14 -6.12 -33.32
C SER A 676 -0.43 -4.82 -32.92
N ASP A 677 0.64 -4.89 -32.12
CA ASP A 677 1.43 -3.69 -31.78
C ASP A 677 2.28 -3.22 -32.96
N VAL A 678 2.83 -4.14 -33.76
CA VAL A 678 3.58 -3.80 -34.99
C VAL A 678 2.64 -3.17 -36.02
N GLU A 679 1.46 -3.72 -36.22
CA GLU A 679 0.43 -3.16 -37.12
C GLU A 679 0.05 -1.72 -36.72
N LYS A 680 -0.12 -1.46 -35.41
CA LYS A 680 -0.44 -0.11 -34.91
C LYS A 680 0.73 0.84 -35.06
N VAL A 681 1.98 0.40 -34.98
CA VAL A 681 3.14 1.25 -35.28
C VAL A 681 3.14 1.66 -36.75
N ILE A 682 2.87 0.73 -37.66
CA ILE A 682 2.75 1.01 -39.12
C ILE A 682 1.61 1.98 -39.39
N GLU A 683 0.43 1.75 -38.77
CA GLU A 683 -0.74 2.62 -38.90
C GLU A 683 -0.45 4.04 -38.40
N ASN A 684 0.20 4.17 -37.24
CA ASN A 684 0.54 5.48 -36.67
C ASN A 684 1.58 6.23 -37.50
N CYS A 685 2.53 5.55 -38.13
CA CYS A 685 3.50 6.18 -39.04
C CYS A 685 2.81 6.88 -40.22
N GLY A 686 1.66 6.36 -40.68
CA GLY A 686 0.86 6.99 -41.74
C GLY A 686 1.67 7.27 -43.01
N ASP A 687 1.44 8.42 -43.63
CA ASP A 687 2.18 8.92 -44.80
C ASP A 687 3.21 10.01 -44.43
N ASN A 688 3.51 10.19 -43.14
CA ASN A 688 4.42 11.22 -42.66
C ASN A 688 5.88 10.89 -43.06
N SER A 689 6.55 11.83 -43.74
CA SER A 689 7.85 11.56 -44.37
C SER A 689 8.97 11.28 -43.37
N TYR A 690 8.92 11.84 -42.16
CA TYR A 690 9.88 11.61 -41.07
C TYR A 690 9.85 10.16 -40.55
N TRP A 691 8.69 9.50 -40.64
CA TRP A 691 8.47 8.14 -40.15
C TRP A 691 8.62 7.06 -41.23
N SER A 692 8.84 7.43 -42.50
CA SER A 692 8.95 6.51 -43.64
C SER A 692 9.97 5.37 -43.45
N GLY A 693 11.12 5.66 -42.84
CA GLY A 693 12.14 4.67 -42.51
C GLY A 693 11.71 3.70 -41.41
N VAL A 694 10.99 4.18 -40.39
CA VAL A 694 10.44 3.37 -39.30
C VAL A 694 9.31 2.49 -39.82
N LYS A 695 8.44 3.04 -40.67
CA LYS A 695 7.35 2.31 -41.34
C LYS A 695 7.89 1.14 -42.15
N THR A 696 8.91 1.37 -42.97
CA THR A 696 9.55 0.31 -43.78
C THR A 696 10.12 -0.81 -42.90
N LEU A 697 10.80 -0.45 -41.80
CA LEU A 697 11.34 -1.44 -40.86
C LEU A 697 10.23 -2.24 -40.15
N ALA A 698 9.14 -1.58 -39.79
CA ALA A 698 8.00 -2.21 -39.14
C ALA A 698 7.21 -3.11 -40.11
N GLU A 699 7.06 -2.74 -41.38
CA GLU A 699 6.43 -3.56 -42.42
C GLU A 699 7.25 -4.84 -42.69
N ASN A 700 8.57 -4.74 -42.81
CA ASN A 700 9.43 -5.92 -42.94
C ASN A 700 9.32 -6.83 -41.70
N LEU A 701 9.31 -6.23 -40.51
CA LEU A 701 9.13 -6.98 -39.27
C LEU A 701 7.76 -7.67 -39.20
N LEU A 702 6.70 -7.05 -39.73
CA LEU A 702 5.37 -7.65 -39.73
C LEU A 702 5.35 -8.93 -40.55
N GLU A 703 6.00 -8.96 -41.72
CA GLU A 703 6.15 -10.17 -42.54
C GLU A 703 6.86 -11.28 -41.75
N ASP A 704 7.97 -10.95 -41.08
CA ASP A 704 8.71 -11.89 -40.23
C ASP A 704 7.89 -12.41 -39.03
N VAL A 705 7.03 -11.55 -38.45
CA VAL A 705 6.13 -11.91 -37.35
C VAL A 705 5.02 -12.85 -37.82
N GLU A 706 4.41 -12.60 -38.97
CA GLU A 706 3.39 -13.47 -39.56
C GLU A 706 3.95 -14.86 -39.87
N GLU A 707 5.15 -14.95 -40.43
CA GLU A 707 5.85 -16.22 -40.64
C GLU A 707 6.14 -16.93 -39.31
N ALA A 708 6.56 -16.19 -38.29
CA ALA A 708 6.81 -16.75 -36.96
C ALA A 708 5.51 -17.25 -36.30
N VAL A 709 4.40 -16.52 -36.39
CA VAL A 709 3.10 -16.97 -35.87
C VAL A 709 2.73 -18.32 -36.49
N ALA A 710 2.84 -18.46 -37.82
CA ALA A 710 2.56 -19.71 -38.50
C ALA A 710 3.50 -20.86 -38.07
N LEU A 711 4.78 -20.57 -37.83
CA LEU A 711 5.76 -21.54 -37.31
C LEU A 711 5.45 -21.97 -35.87
N PHE A 712 5.10 -21.02 -35.00
CA PHE A 712 4.75 -21.27 -33.60
C PHE A 712 3.46 -22.08 -33.49
N ASP A 713 2.45 -21.78 -34.32
CA ASP A 713 1.22 -22.57 -34.42
C ASP A 713 1.49 -24.00 -34.89
N ARG A 714 2.37 -24.17 -35.88
CA ARG A 714 2.79 -25.49 -36.37
C ARG A 714 3.47 -26.30 -35.27
N VAL A 715 4.37 -25.69 -34.50
CA VAL A 715 5.07 -26.38 -33.40
C VAL A 715 4.14 -26.67 -32.22
N GLY A 716 3.36 -25.68 -31.78
CA GLY A 716 2.50 -25.76 -30.59
C GLY A 716 1.30 -26.69 -30.75
N ASN A 717 0.85 -26.93 -31.99
CA ASN A 717 -0.26 -27.82 -32.31
C ASN A 717 0.17 -29.14 -32.98
N SER A 718 1.46 -29.36 -33.22
CA SER A 718 1.95 -30.62 -33.78
C SER A 718 1.89 -31.76 -32.75
N SER A 719 1.41 -32.92 -33.19
CA SER A 719 1.48 -34.17 -32.43
C SER A 719 2.87 -34.83 -32.49
N SER A 720 3.78 -34.32 -33.33
CA SER A 720 5.17 -34.78 -33.49
C SER A 720 6.08 -33.66 -34.00
N PRO A 721 6.36 -32.63 -33.18
CA PRO A 721 7.23 -31.52 -33.57
C PRO A 721 8.68 -31.98 -33.73
N THR A 722 9.36 -31.51 -34.79
CA THR A 722 10.77 -31.87 -35.03
C THR A 722 11.72 -30.90 -34.32
N SER A 723 12.95 -31.34 -34.04
CA SER A 723 14.00 -30.46 -33.51
C SER A 723 14.26 -29.27 -34.43
N THR A 724 14.13 -29.46 -35.74
CA THR A 724 14.30 -28.40 -36.75
C THR A 724 13.21 -27.34 -36.65
N ASP A 725 11.95 -27.74 -36.46
CA ASP A 725 10.85 -26.78 -36.32
C ASP A 725 11.00 -25.92 -35.05
N ILE A 726 11.45 -26.52 -33.95
CA ILE A 726 11.68 -25.83 -32.67
C ILE A 726 12.84 -24.84 -32.78
N SER A 727 13.94 -25.25 -33.43
CA SER A 727 15.08 -24.36 -33.68
C SER A 727 14.72 -23.22 -34.63
N GLN A 728 13.89 -23.46 -35.65
CA GLN A 728 13.38 -22.42 -36.55
C GLN A 728 12.51 -21.40 -35.79
N ALA A 729 11.55 -21.86 -34.99
CA ALA A 729 10.70 -20.99 -34.19
C ALA A 729 11.53 -20.11 -33.22
N ARG A 730 12.52 -20.70 -32.53
CA ARG A 730 13.43 -19.95 -31.65
C ARG A 730 14.23 -18.89 -32.42
N ASN A 731 14.77 -19.22 -33.58
CA ASN A 731 15.59 -18.30 -34.37
C ASN A 731 14.75 -17.15 -34.94
N SER A 732 13.55 -17.45 -35.46
CA SER A 732 12.61 -16.42 -35.92
C SER A 732 12.24 -15.46 -34.78
N TYR A 733 12.02 -15.97 -33.57
CA TYR A 733 11.77 -15.11 -32.41
C TYR A 733 12.96 -14.20 -32.05
N LEU A 734 14.19 -14.73 -32.01
CA LEU A 734 15.38 -13.93 -31.71
C LEU A 734 15.61 -12.85 -32.78
N TYR A 735 15.29 -13.18 -34.03
CA TYR A 735 15.33 -12.23 -35.12
C TYR A 735 14.28 -11.12 -34.94
N ILE A 736 13.02 -11.47 -34.64
CA ILE A 736 11.93 -10.51 -34.35
C ILE A 736 12.31 -9.57 -33.21
N LEU A 737 12.87 -10.10 -32.11
CA LEU A 737 13.30 -9.28 -30.98
C LEU A 737 14.37 -8.26 -31.39
N LYS A 738 15.32 -8.67 -32.22
CA LYS A 738 16.38 -7.79 -32.74
C LYS A 738 15.81 -6.75 -33.72
N ALA A 739 14.94 -7.17 -34.63
CA ALA A 739 14.31 -6.30 -35.61
C ALA A 739 13.41 -5.24 -34.93
N TRP A 740 12.65 -5.64 -33.90
CA TRP A 740 11.86 -4.71 -33.08
C TRP A 740 12.73 -3.68 -32.35
N SER A 741 13.88 -4.10 -31.80
CA SER A 741 14.87 -3.15 -31.27
C SER A 741 15.32 -2.14 -32.33
N GLY A 742 15.56 -2.60 -33.57
CA GLY A 742 15.90 -1.72 -34.69
C GLY A 742 14.80 -0.71 -35.04
N VAL A 743 13.53 -1.11 -35.00
CA VAL A 743 12.38 -0.21 -35.17
C VAL A 743 12.33 0.84 -34.06
N MET A 744 12.53 0.44 -32.80
CA MET A 744 12.57 1.36 -31.65
C MET A 744 13.75 2.34 -31.72
N ASP A 745 14.94 1.88 -32.12
CA ASP A 745 16.13 2.72 -32.25
C ASP A 745 15.99 3.74 -33.39
N ALA A 746 15.42 3.32 -34.53
CA ALA A 746 15.08 4.21 -35.64
C ALA A 746 14.05 5.26 -35.20
N SER A 747 13.00 4.84 -34.47
CA SER A 747 11.99 5.74 -33.90
C SER A 747 12.61 6.75 -32.93
N SER A 748 13.49 6.30 -32.03
CA SER A 748 14.19 7.19 -31.11
C SER A 748 15.09 8.19 -31.85
N SER A 749 15.67 7.80 -32.98
CA SER A 749 16.50 8.68 -33.81
C SER A 749 15.67 9.75 -34.51
N VAL A 750 14.46 9.40 -34.98
CA VAL A 750 13.49 10.37 -35.53
C VAL A 750 13.10 11.38 -34.45
N VAL A 751 12.66 10.92 -33.27
CA VAL A 751 12.24 11.82 -32.17
C VAL A 751 13.37 12.71 -31.66
N LYS A 752 14.63 12.25 -31.67
CA LYS A 752 15.78 13.10 -31.30
C LYS A 752 16.14 14.14 -32.38
N GLY A 753 15.78 13.86 -33.63
CA GLY A 753 16.05 14.75 -34.76
C GLY A 753 14.96 15.82 -34.96
N LEU A 754 13.72 15.49 -34.59
CA LEU A 754 12.61 16.45 -34.45
C LEU A 754 12.88 17.40 -33.28
#